data_AF-A0A2U3GVH3-F1
#
_entry.id   AF-A0A2U3GVH3-F1
#
_cell.length_a   1.000
_cell.length_b   1.000
_cell.length_c   1.000
_cell.angle_alpha   90.00
_cell.angle_beta   90.00
_cell.angle_gamma   90.00
#
_symmetry.space_group_name_H-M   'P 1'
#
loop_
_entity.id
_entity.type
_entity.pdbx_description
1 polymer ?
#
loop_
_entity_poly.entity_id
_entity_poly.type
_entity_poly.pdbx_seq_one_letter_code
_entity_poly.pdbx_strand_id
1 'polypeptide(L)'
;MGCSTVGFVDDFFDIFAAQAQRNGLEQTVLKFQKRFDQDEIDTYVQEYQKRAESVRVGYPPKILAAPGMKPWYPGPLADDPYWMPYAEFLKQQKRWPKDRLKVLDEASSKVIAFTNDPSHATFLTKGLVVGYVQSGKTTNYTAVIAKAADVGYRLIIVLSGIHNGLRRQTQERLAEQLLARKDDGWFTLTSVDSDFEEQNTKAAAYLHQSGTGVTLCVVKKNHLRLERLIEWLRPAGQAGSFVDLPVLIIDDEADQASVDTATINPQIRQLINLFDKRTYLGYTATPFANVLIDPSAEDLYPETFILSLPQPDGYFGAEKIFGREAVEGEATGSDLDGHDMVRIVPDNTVNLLRPSRRADTPDFAPTMTKDLTAAVRYFWMATAARRCRGDYEHSTMLVHPSMQTVVHEAYRAPLLQMQQNMVDALDDCDEEVLEQLRRQWEEESRKVPAAQFGNRFIPFDDLLEHLPDVVAQTDVVLDNHRSRDRLDYTGDPVVAIAVGGNTLSRGLTLEGLVVSFFVRSARTYDTLLQMGRWFGFRPGYEDLPRIWMTKQLKEYFRHLATVEHEIRLDIRRYEEENIPPSEVGVRIRTHPVLNVTAKMGRARTAYASYGGRRVQTRYFRESDLDWLVDNLEAARTLVGDALRDGASLQDRGTGEVLLRNVDVRHVLRFVDNYQVHEDSPDLEPRLIHAYIEKENRRSPQSLLSWTVAVMGGPVPDARHLVKFDEQVQVGTVHRSKLKDSGGEKADIKTLMTKEHRVIDMDVPAAEARRKSEEGLVALRNDHPDFQDQGLLLLYPIAKDSPPDEANQETRRPLEAVEHVIGAAFIFPGNSKDKVANRYVQVGIDHQAIDPAEYADAASALNDEADDA
;
A
#
# COMPACT_ATOMS: atom_id res chain seq x y z
N MET A 1 31.96 -31.04 -28.92
CA MET A 1 31.56 -30.14 -30.03
C MET A 1 30.04 -30.03 -29.96
N GLY A 2 29.53 -29.09 -29.14
CA GLY A 2 28.20 -29.20 -28.56
C GLY A 2 27.18 -28.31 -29.26
N CYS A 3 26.40 -28.89 -30.16
CA CYS A 3 25.11 -28.34 -30.55
C CYS A 3 24.14 -28.66 -29.40
N SER A 4 23.69 -27.66 -28.64
CA SER A 4 22.76 -27.85 -27.53
C SER A 4 21.37 -28.17 -28.08
N THR A 5 21.10 -29.48 -28.23
CA THR A 5 19.78 -30.07 -28.43
C THR A 5 18.84 -29.63 -27.31
N VAL A 6 17.75 -28.94 -27.67
CA VAL A 6 16.56 -28.86 -26.83
C VAL A 6 16.05 -30.29 -26.68
N GLY A 7 16.21 -30.88 -25.49
CA GLY A 7 15.69 -32.21 -25.18
C GLY A 7 14.19 -32.21 -25.42
N PHE A 8 13.73 -33.04 -26.35
CA PHE A 8 12.32 -33.33 -26.54
C PHE A 8 11.89 -34.12 -25.30
N VAL A 9 11.07 -33.50 -24.47
CA VAL A 9 10.48 -34.14 -23.30
C VAL A 9 9.20 -34.80 -23.80
N ASP A 10 9.08 -36.11 -23.63
CA ASP A 10 7.93 -36.88 -24.14
C ASP A 10 6.66 -36.70 -23.27
N ASP A 11 5.54 -37.30 -23.70
CA ASP A 11 4.26 -37.24 -22.98
C ASP A 11 4.32 -37.87 -21.56
N PHE A 12 5.36 -38.63 -21.23
CA PHE A 12 5.51 -39.26 -19.92
C PHE A 12 6.08 -38.31 -18.85
N PHE A 13 6.68 -37.19 -19.25
CA PHE A 13 7.12 -36.19 -18.28
C PHE A 13 5.98 -35.57 -17.50
N ASP A 14 4.83 -35.26 -18.12
CA ASP A 14 3.71 -34.67 -17.38
C ASP A 14 3.18 -35.66 -16.33
N ILE A 15 3.22 -36.97 -16.63
CA ILE A 15 2.93 -38.04 -15.67
C ILE A 15 3.96 -38.07 -14.54
N PHE A 16 5.25 -37.94 -14.86
CA PHE A 16 6.33 -37.86 -13.88
C PHE A 16 6.16 -36.63 -12.98
N ALA A 17 5.93 -35.45 -13.56
CA ALA A 17 5.75 -34.19 -12.86
C ALA A 17 4.51 -34.22 -11.95
N ALA A 18 3.38 -34.76 -12.42
CA ALA A 18 2.18 -34.94 -11.61
C ALA A 18 2.43 -35.85 -10.40
N GLN A 19 3.21 -36.93 -10.57
CA GLN A 19 3.58 -37.81 -9.46
C GLN A 19 4.56 -37.14 -8.50
N ALA A 20 5.52 -36.36 -9.01
CA ALA A 20 6.48 -35.61 -8.22
C ALA A 20 5.83 -34.51 -7.39
N GLN A 21 4.88 -33.76 -7.95
CA GLN A 21 4.11 -32.74 -7.23
C GLN A 21 3.25 -33.35 -6.11
N ARG A 22 2.73 -34.56 -6.29
CA ARG A 22 1.83 -35.21 -5.30
C ARG A 22 2.56 -36.01 -4.22
N ASN A 23 3.66 -36.67 -4.58
CA ASN A 23 4.35 -37.63 -3.69
C ASN A 23 5.77 -37.22 -3.33
N GLY A 24 6.26 -36.11 -3.88
CA GLY A 24 7.65 -35.69 -3.79
C GLY A 24 8.51 -36.30 -4.89
N LEU A 25 9.56 -35.57 -5.26
CA LEU A 25 10.49 -35.94 -6.33
C LEU A 25 11.21 -37.27 -6.03
N GLU A 26 11.72 -37.45 -4.81
CA GLU A 26 12.47 -38.66 -4.40
C GLU A 26 11.62 -39.93 -4.52
N GLN A 27 10.39 -39.90 -4.02
CA GLN A 27 9.48 -41.05 -4.10
C GLN A 27 9.07 -41.36 -5.53
N THR A 28 8.97 -40.33 -6.38
CA THR A 28 8.64 -40.49 -7.78
C THR A 28 9.77 -41.14 -8.55
N VAL A 29 11.03 -40.70 -8.31
CA VAL A 29 12.23 -41.35 -8.85
C VAL A 29 12.24 -42.84 -8.50
N LEU A 30 12.02 -43.21 -7.23
CA LEU A 30 11.97 -44.62 -6.80
C LEU A 30 10.86 -45.43 -7.48
N LYS A 31 9.69 -44.83 -7.75
CA LYS A 31 8.59 -45.49 -8.48
C LYS A 31 8.93 -45.69 -9.96
N PHE A 32 9.53 -44.68 -10.59
CA PHE A 32 9.85 -44.69 -12.02
C PHE A 32 11.04 -45.59 -12.36
N GLN A 33 11.98 -45.78 -11.44
CA GLN A 33 13.08 -46.76 -11.56
C GLN A 33 12.62 -48.20 -11.86
N LYS A 34 11.35 -48.52 -11.61
CA LYS A 34 10.78 -49.85 -11.91
C LYS A 34 10.37 -50.01 -13.38
N ARG A 35 10.32 -48.92 -14.16
CA ARG A 35 9.73 -48.89 -15.51
C ARG A 35 10.54 -48.11 -16.55
N PHE A 36 11.47 -47.26 -16.12
CA PHE A 36 12.28 -46.39 -16.99
C PHE A 36 13.77 -46.49 -16.64
N ASP A 37 14.60 -46.10 -17.59
CA ASP A 37 16.05 -46.15 -17.50
C ASP A 37 16.59 -45.00 -16.64
N GLN A 38 17.78 -45.13 -16.04
CA GLN A 38 18.34 -44.08 -15.18
C GLN A 38 18.59 -42.77 -15.95
N ASP A 39 19.04 -42.84 -17.21
CA ASP A 39 19.29 -41.65 -18.04
C ASP A 39 17.99 -40.90 -18.39
N GLU A 40 16.87 -41.62 -18.60
CA GLU A 40 15.55 -41.03 -18.83
C GLU A 40 15.02 -40.35 -17.56
N ILE A 41 15.15 -41.02 -16.42
CA ILE A 41 14.74 -40.47 -15.11
C ILE A 41 15.56 -39.22 -14.79
N ASP A 42 16.87 -39.24 -15.01
CA ASP A 42 17.74 -38.08 -14.79
C ASP A 42 17.35 -36.91 -15.71
N THR A 43 16.92 -37.20 -16.94
CA THR A 43 16.37 -36.18 -17.86
C THR A 43 15.07 -35.58 -17.33
N TYR A 44 14.14 -36.38 -16.82
CA TYR A 44 12.90 -35.89 -16.21
C TYR A 44 13.15 -35.09 -14.93
N VAL A 45 14.07 -35.54 -14.08
CA VAL A 45 14.47 -34.81 -12.87
C VAL A 45 15.08 -33.45 -13.23
N GLN A 46 15.99 -33.41 -14.21
CA GLN A 46 16.62 -32.16 -14.66
C GLN A 46 15.59 -31.19 -15.23
N GLU A 47 14.68 -31.65 -16.09
CA GLU A 47 13.64 -30.79 -16.65
C GLU A 47 12.65 -30.32 -15.56
N TYR A 48 12.27 -31.18 -14.60
CA TYR A 48 11.43 -30.80 -13.47
C TYR A 48 12.07 -29.69 -12.63
N GLN A 49 13.33 -29.88 -12.26
CA GLN A 49 14.09 -28.90 -11.48
C GLN A 49 14.27 -27.59 -12.26
N LYS A 50 14.61 -27.67 -13.55
CA LYS A 50 14.73 -26.50 -14.42
C LYS A 50 13.42 -25.72 -14.54
N ARG A 51 12.28 -26.41 -14.68
CA ARG A 51 10.96 -25.76 -14.71
C ARG A 51 10.63 -25.12 -13.36
N ALA A 52 10.86 -25.81 -12.24
CA ALA A 52 10.66 -25.24 -10.91
C ALA A 52 11.55 -24.00 -10.66
N GLU A 53 12.82 -24.05 -11.07
CA GLU A 53 13.72 -22.90 -11.00
C GLU A 53 13.27 -21.75 -11.91
N SER A 54 12.70 -22.04 -13.07
CA SER A 54 12.17 -21.00 -13.96
C SER A 54 11.00 -20.22 -13.34
N VAL A 55 10.19 -20.84 -12.47
CA VAL A 55 9.13 -20.16 -11.70
C VAL A 55 9.73 -19.15 -10.69
N ARG A 56 10.93 -19.43 -10.16
CA ARG A 56 11.67 -18.48 -9.31
C ARG A 56 12.26 -17.33 -10.12
N VAL A 57 12.90 -17.63 -11.25
CA VAL A 57 13.66 -16.67 -12.07
C VAL A 57 12.75 -15.85 -13.02
N GLY A 58 11.49 -16.26 -13.20
CA GLY A 58 10.52 -15.60 -14.06
C GLY A 58 10.29 -14.11 -13.76
N TYR A 59 9.72 -13.43 -14.76
CA TYR A 59 9.22 -12.04 -14.76
C TYR A 59 8.38 -11.75 -13.48
N PRO A 60 8.19 -10.47 -13.03
CA PRO A 60 7.37 -10.14 -11.85
C PRO A 60 6.09 -10.99 -11.71
N PRO A 61 5.69 -11.36 -10.48
CA PRO A 61 5.94 -10.64 -9.22
C PRO A 61 7.28 -10.90 -8.55
N LYS A 62 7.74 -9.91 -7.78
CA LYS A 62 8.96 -9.92 -6.97
C LYS A 62 8.68 -10.60 -5.62
N ILE A 63 9.59 -11.44 -5.12
CA ILE A 63 9.38 -12.24 -3.89
C ILE A 63 10.59 -12.18 -2.94
N LEU A 64 10.32 -11.88 -1.67
CA LEU A 64 11.26 -12.04 -0.57
C LEU A 64 11.00 -13.40 0.05
N ALA A 65 12.00 -14.27 0.13
CA ALA A 65 11.84 -15.62 0.65
C ALA A 65 12.82 -15.90 1.80
N ALA A 66 12.44 -16.78 2.71
CA ALA A 66 13.30 -17.23 3.79
C ALA A 66 14.61 -17.87 3.24
N PRO A 67 15.74 -17.75 3.95
CA PRO A 67 17.01 -18.29 3.49
C PRO A 67 16.92 -19.80 3.24
N GLY A 68 17.43 -20.25 2.09
CA GLY A 68 17.46 -21.68 1.74
C GLY A 68 16.17 -22.23 1.12
N MET A 69 15.11 -21.44 1.00
CA MET A 69 13.90 -21.83 0.26
C MET A 69 14.22 -22.07 -1.22
N LYS A 70 13.77 -23.22 -1.74
CA LYS A 70 13.89 -23.59 -3.16
C LYS A 70 12.50 -23.80 -3.75
N PRO A 71 12.25 -23.35 -4.99
CA PRO A 71 10.98 -23.61 -5.65
C PRO A 71 10.85 -25.11 -5.91
N TRP A 72 9.69 -25.68 -5.59
CA TRP A 72 9.42 -27.10 -5.79
C TRP A 72 8.36 -27.36 -6.88
N TYR A 73 7.57 -26.34 -7.24
CA TYR A 73 6.47 -26.43 -8.20
C TYR A 73 6.90 -25.95 -9.60
N PRO A 74 6.79 -26.79 -10.64
CA PRO A 74 7.21 -26.44 -12.01
C PRO A 74 6.16 -25.63 -12.80
N GLY A 75 5.02 -25.30 -12.21
CA GLY A 75 3.87 -24.71 -12.90
C GLY A 75 2.75 -25.72 -13.19
N PRO A 76 1.62 -25.25 -13.72
CA PRO A 76 0.47 -26.10 -14.02
C PRO A 76 0.75 -27.06 -15.16
N LEU A 77 0.14 -28.23 -15.10
CA LEU A 77 0.17 -29.26 -16.13
C LEU A 77 -1.03 -29.13 -17.08
N ALA A 78 -0.91 -29.70 -18.27
CA ALA A 78 -1.95 -29.57 -19.31
C ALA A 78 -3.28 -30.24 -18.93
N ASP A 79 -3.23 -31.24 -18.05
CA ASP A 79 -4.37 -32.04 -17.57
C ASP A 79 -4.77 -31.72 -16.13
N ASP A 80 -4.28 -30.61 -15.56
CA ASP A 80 -4.61 -30.18 -14.20
C ASP A 80 -6.12 -29.98 -14.02
N PRO A 81 -6.77 -30.78 -13.14
CA PRO A 81 -8.23 -30.85 -13.10
C PRO A 81 -8.92 -29.67 -12.40
N TYR A 82 -8.19 -28.76 -11.76
CA TYR A 82 -8.75 -27.59 -11.08
C TYR A 82 -8.32 -26.28 -11.74
N TRP A 83 -7.03 -26.09 -12.03
CA TRP A 83 -6.54 -24.86 -12.69
C TRP A 83 -7.04 -24.71 -14.13
N MET A 84 -7.00 -25.77 -14.95
CA MET A 84 -7.35 -25.66 -16.38
C MET A 84 -8.81 -25.22 -16.63
N PRO A 85 -9.83 -25.78 -15.94
CA PRO A 85 -11.20 -25.28 -16.05
C PRO A 85 -11.35 -23.81 -15.62
N TYR A 86 -10.62 -23.38 -14.58
CA TYR A 86 -10.65 -22.00 -14.12
C TYR A 86 -10.02 -21.03 -15.13
N ALA A 87 -8.86 -21.38 -15.69
CA ALA A 87 -8.20 -20.59 -16.72
C ALA A 87 -9.09 -20.43 -17.97
N GLU A 88 -9.77 -21.49 -18.40
CA GLU A 88 -10.67 -21.42 -19.56
C GLU A 88 -11.93 -20.59 -19.27
N PHE A 89 -12.45 -20.61 -18.04
CA PHE A 89 -13.54 -19.70 -17.63
C PHE A 89 -13.15 -18.23 -17.75
N LEU A 90 -11.97 -17.84 -17.27
CA LEU A 90 -11.49 -16.44 -17.37
C LEU A 90 -11.34 -16.01 -18.84
N LYS A 91 -10.83 -16.91 -19.68
CA LYS A 91 -10.62 -16.67 -21.11
C LYS A 91 -11.93 -16.57 -21.89
N GLN A 92 -12.87 -17.49 -21.68
CA GLN A 92 -14.10 -17.56 -22.47
C GLN A 92 -15.21 -16.65 -21.93
N GLN A 93 -15.50 -16.74 -20.63
CA GLN A 93 -16.66 -16.06 -20.03
C GLN A 93 -16.33 -14.62 -19.64
N LYS A 94 -15.15 -14.37 -19.07
CA LYS A 94 -14.71 -13.01 -18.73
C LYS A 94 -13.91 -12.33 -19.85
N ARG A 95 -13.69 -13.01 -20.99
CA ARG A 95 -12.99 -12.51 -22.18
C ARG A 95 -11.60 -11.93 -21.88
N TRP A 96 -10.87 -12.53 -20.94
CA TRP A 96 -9.56 -12.01 -20.56
C TRP A 96 -8.54 -12.14 -21.71
N PRO A 97 -7.73 -11.10 -21.97
CA PRO A 97 -6.59 -11.19 -22.88
C PRO A 97 -5.60 -12.27 -22.43
N LYS A 98 -4.94 -12.93 -23.39
CA LYS A 98 -3.96 -13.99 -23.11
C LYS A 98 -2.82 -13.52 -22.19
N ASP A 99 -2.34 -12.29 -22.38
CA ASP A 99 -1.24 -11.74 -21.59
C ASP A 99 -1.64 -11.56 -20.12
N ARG A 100 -2.87 -11.11 -19.85
CA ARG A 100 -3.42 -10.97 -18.49
C ARG A 100 -3.53 -12.34 -17.80
N LEU A 101 -3.98 -13.36 -18.52
CA LEU A 101 -4.06 -14.72 -17.99
C LEU A 101 -2.66 -15.28 -17.67
N LYS A 102 -1.68 -15.03 -18.53
CA LYS A 102 -0.28 -15.41 -18.31
C LYS A 102 0.30 -14.76 -17.06
N VAL A 103 0.07 -13.46 -16.84
CA VAL A 103 0.52 -12.77 -15.62
C VAL A 103 -0.13 -13.37 -14.36
N LEU A 104 -1.43 -13.71 -14.42
CA LEU A 104 -2.11 -14.38 -13.32
C LEU A 104 -1.51 -15.77 -13.05
N ASP A 105 -1.24 -16.54 -14.10
CA ASP A 105 -0.63 -17.86 -14.02
C ASP A 105 0.75 -17.78 -13.36
N GLU A 106 1.64 -16.96 -13.89
CA GLU A 106 3.01 -16.77 -13.36
C GLU A 106 2.98 -16.33 -11.90
N ALA A 107 2.14 -15.34 -11.55
CA ALA A 107 2.02 -14.85 -10.17
C ALA A 107 1.51 -15.91 -9.20
N SER A 108 0.47 -16.66 -9.56
CA SER A 108 -0.11 -17.70 -8.70
C SER A 108 0.77 -18.95 -8.61
N SER A 109 1.46 -19.32 -9.69
CA SER A 109 2.48 -20.38 -9.68
C SER A 109 3.63 -20.04 -8.76
N LYS A 110 4.06 -18.77 -8.75
CA LYS A 110 5.13 -18.30 -7.86
C LYS A 110 4.72 -18.36 -6.39
N VAL A 111 3.46 -18.09 -6.05
CA VAL A 111 2.95 -18.28 -4.68
C VAL A 111 3.07 -19.75 -4.26
N ILE A 112 2.60 -20.70 -5.08
CA ILE A 112 2.69 -22.14 -4.79
C ILE A 112 4.13 -22.63 -4.71
N ALA A 113 5.00 -22.18 -5.62
CA ALA A 113 6.40 -22.60 -5.63
C ALA A 113 7.17 -22.23 -4.36
N PHE A 114 6.74 -21.19 -3.63
CA PHE A 114 7.36 -20.75 -2.38
C PHE A 114 6.59 -21.18 -1.12
N THR A 115 5.53 -21.99 -1.26
CA THR A 115 5.05 -22.80 -0.13
C THR A 115 5.99 -23.97 0.12
N ASN A 116 5.84 -24.64 1.25
CA ASN A 116 6.47 -25.94 1.45
C ASN A 116 5.77 -27.01 0.60
N ASP A 117 6.53 -28.02 0.17
CA ASP A 117 6.05 -29.17 -0.60
C ASP A 117 5.07 -30.03 0.25
N PRO A 118 3.82 -30.26 -0.22
CA PRO A 118 2.82 -31.07 0.48
C PRO A 118 3.24 -32.52 0.78
N SER A 119 4.23 -33.03 0.04
CA SER A 119 4.80 -34.38 0.26
C SER A 119 5.61 -34.48 1.55
N HIS A 120 6.08 -33.37 2.12
CA HIS A 120 6.76 -33.36 3.40
C HIS A 120 5.84 -33.86 4.52
N ALA A 121 6.43 -34.53 5.53
CA ALA A 121 5.69 -35.11 6.64
C ALA A 121 5.00 -34.04 7.51
N THR A 122 5.68 -32.93 7.78
CA THR A 122 5.15 -31.77 8.50
C THR A 122 5.72 -30.50 7.89
N PHE A 123 4.94 -29.41 7.90
CA PHE A 123 5.42 -28.10 7.46
C PHE A 123 4.51 -26.97 7.95
N LEU A 124 5.10 -25.79 8.07
CA LEU A 124 4.39 -24.53 8.29
C LEU A 124 4.90 -23.50 7.28
N THR A 125 3.99 -23.01 6.45
CA THR A 125 4.23 -21.83 5.60
C THR A 125 3.43 -20.66 6.16
N LYS A 126 4.07 -19.51 6.37
CA LYS A 126 3.42 -18.21 6.60
C LYS A 126 3.90 -17.23 5.52
N GLY A 127 3.07 -17.05 4.51
CA GLY A 127 3.33 -16.15 3.39
C GLY A 127 2.44 -14.90 3.45
N LEU A 128 2.92 -13.79 2.88
CA LEU A 128 2.12 -12.58 2.65
C LEU A 128 2.14 -12.22 1.17
N VAL A 129 0.96 -12.01 0.58
CA VAL A 129 0.78 -11.54 -0.79
C VAL A 129 0.20 -10.13 -0.76
N VAL A 130 0.98 -9.17 -1.25
CA VAL A 130 0.66 -7.74 -1.25
C VAL A 130 0.21 -7.32 -2.64
N GLY A 131 -1.08 -7.02 -2.80
CA GLY A 131 -1.65 -6.47 -4.03
C GLY A 131 -1.92 -4.97 -3.92
N TYR A 132 -2.40 -4.33 -4.98
CA TYR A 132 -3.00 -2.99 -4.87
C TYR A 132 -4.48 -3.13 -4.46
N VAL A 133 -5.08 -2.08 -3.90
CA VAL A 133 -6.53 -2.07 -3.56
C VAL A 133 -7.35 -2.42 -4.82
N GLN A 134 -8.27 -3.37 -4.75
CA GLN A 134 -9.08 -3.79 -5.92
C GLN A 134 -8.28 -4.20 -7.18
N SER A 135 -7.03 -4.63 -7.03
CA SER A 135 -6.17 -5.10 -8.16
C SER A 135 -6.49 -6.50 -8.69
N GLY A 136 -7.41 -7.22 -8.05
CA GLY A 136 -7.69 -8.63 -8.36
C GLY A 136 -6.99 -9.63 -7.41
N LYS A 137 -6.70 -9.24 -6.16
CA LYS A 137 -6.19 -10.15 -5.10
C LYS A 137 -7.02 -11.44 -5.01
N THR A 138 -8.35 -11.31 -5.05
CA THR A 138 -9.27 -12.45 -5.05
C THR A 138 -9.09 -13.38 -6.24
N THR A 139 -8.90 -12.84 -7.44
CA THR A 139 -8.63 -13.66 -8.62
C THR A 139 -7.29 -14.41 -8.46
N ASN A 140 -6.28 -13.74 -7.88
CA ASN A 140 -5.01 -14.38 -7.60
C ASN A 140 -5.12 -15.51 -6.57
N TYR A 141 -5.76 -15.31 -5.42
CA TYR A 141 -5.91 -16.43 -4.47
C TYR A 141 -6.85 -17.52 -4.98
N THR A 142 -7.81 -17.22 -5.85
CA THR A 142 -8.65 -18.23 -6.51
C THR A 142 -7.81 -19.13 -7.43
N ALA A 143 -6.86 -18.53 -8.17
CA ALA A 143 -5.87 -19.28 -8.94
C ALA A 143 -4.97 -20.15 -8.04
N VAL A 144 -4.52 -19.62 -6.90
CA VAL A 144 -3.72 -20.35 -5.91
C VAL A 144 -4.52 -21.51 -5.32
N ILE A 145 -5.80 -21.32 -5.00
CA ILE A 145 -6.73 -22.35 -4.50
C ILE A 145 -6.85 -23.49 -5.51
N ALA A 146 -7.04 -23.18 -6.80
CA ALA A 146 -7.13 -24.17 -7.86
C ALA A 146 -5.82 -24.98 -8.00
N LYS A 147 -4.67 -24.31 -8.06
CA LYS A 147 -3.35 -24.97 -8.16
C LYS A 147 -2.99 -25.77 -6.91
N ALA A 148 -3.35 -25.27 -5.73
CA ALA A 148 -3.17 -25.99 -4.48
C ALA A 148 -3.95 -27.32 -4.49
N ALA A 149 -5.18 -27.30 -5.01
CA ALA A 149 -5.97 -28.52 -5.20
C ALA A 149 -5.30 -29.51 -6.16
N ASP A 150 -4.71 -29.03 -7.26
CA ASP A 150 -3.99 -29.87 -8.24
C ASP A 150 -2.78 -30.59 -7.62
N VAL A 151 -2.06 -29.91 -6.69
CA VAL A 151 -0.87 -30.44 -6.02
C VAL A 151 -1.14 -31.14 -4.67
N GLY A 152 -2.41 -31.42 -4.35
CA GLY A 152 -2.77 -32.32 -3.25
C GLY A 152 -3.20 -31.65 -1.94
N TYR A 153 -3.47 -30.34 -1.90
CA TYR A 153 -4.19 -29.73 -0.79
C TYR A 153 -5.65 -30.21 -0.79
N ARG A 154 -6.14 -30.62 0.38
CA ARG A 154 -7.46 -31.28 0.52
C ARG A 154 -8.47 -30.50 1.35
N LEU A 155 -7.99 -29.56 2.16
CA LEU A 155 -8.81 -28.62 2.91
C LEU A 155 -8.34 -27.20 2.63
N ILE A 156 -9.28 -26.35 2.20
CA ILE A 156 -9.06 -24.95 1.89
C ILE A 156 -10.02 -24.13 2.75
N ILE A 157 -9.45 -23.29 3.62
CA ILE A 157 -10.19 -22.39 4.50
C ILE A 157 -9.90 -20.96 4.04
N VAL A 158 -10.94 -20.22 3.67
CA VAL A 158 -10.85 -18.80 3.31
C VAL A 158 -11.45 -17.99 4.44
N LEU A 159 -10.60 -17.27 5.16
CA LEU A 159 -11.01 -16.30 6.18
C LEU A 159 -11.35 -14.98 5.47
N SER A 160 -12.64 -14.69 5.34
CA SER A 160 -13.10 -13.41 4.80
C SER A 160 -13.08 -12.31 5.87
N GLY A 161 -13.37 -11.06 5.49
CA GLY A 161 -13.52 -9.99 6.49
C GLY A 161 -14.67 -10.22 7.49
N ILE A 162 -14.84 -9.24 8.38
CA ILE A 162 -15.70 -9.35 9.58
C ILE A 162 -17.20 -9.38 9.23
N HIS A 163 -17.60 -8.79 8.10
CA HIS A 163 -18.99 -8.60 7.72
C HIS A 163 -19.55 -9.72 6.84
N ASN A 164 -20.81 -10.10 7.08
CA ASN A 164 -21.51 -11.13 6.30
C ASN A 164 -21.59 -10.81 4.80
N GLY A 165 -21.71 -9.53 4.42
CA GLY A 165 -21.77 -9.12 3.01
C GLY A 165 -20.50 -9.49 2.23
N LEU A 166 -19.33 -9.20 2.81
CA LEU A 166 -18.05 -9.53 2.18
C LEU A 166 -17.84 -11.06 2.12
N ARG A 167 -18.21 -11.75 3.19
CA ARG A 167 -18.17 -13.21 3.25
C ARG A 167 -19.03 -13.85 2.15
N ARG A 168 -20.27 -13.36 2.00
CA ARG A 168 -21.21 -13.82 0.95
C ARG A 168 -20.64 -13.58 -0.44
N GLN A 169 -20.12 -12.38 -0.69
CA GLN A 169 -19.51 -12.03 -1.97
C GLN A 169 -18.32 -12.94 -2.31
N THR A 170 -17.44 -13.23 -1.35
CA THR A 170 -16.32 -14.16 -1.53
C THR A 170 -16.82 -15.57 -1.82
N GLN A 171 -17.85 -16.05 -1.11
CA GLN A 171 -18.43 -17.36 -1.33
C GLN A 171 -19.10 -17.50 -2.71
N GLU A 172 -19.92 -16.52 -3.13
CA GLU A 172 -20.54 -16.46 -4.46
C GLU A 172 -19.47 -16.50 -5.56
N ARG A 173 -18.42 -15.70 -5.39
CA ARG A 173 -17.33 -15.63 -6.36
C ARG A 173 -16.57 -16.94 -6.48
N LEU A 174 -16.21 -17.58 -5.37
CA LEU A 174 -15.54 -18.89 -5.39
C LEU A 174 -16.46 -19.98 -5.96
N ALA A 175 -17.77 -19.89 -5.68
CA ALA A 175 -18.75 -20.81 -6.24
C ALA A 175 -18.88 -20.70 -7.77
N GLU A 176 -19.03 -19.49 -8.30
CA GLU A 176 -19.10 -19.22 -9.74
C GLU A 176 -17.83 -19.68 -10.47
N GLN A 177 -16.67 -19.41 -9.86
CA GLN A 177 -15.35 -19.56 -10.49
C GLN A 177 -14.76 -20.96 -10.37
N LEU A 178 -15.00 -21.67 -9.27
CA LEU A 178 -14.42 -22.99 -9.01
C LEU A 178 -15.47 -24.11 -9.01
N LEU A 179 -16.55 -23.96 -8.23
CA LEU A 179 -17.53 -25.04 -7.99
C LEU A 179 -18.33 -25.37 -9.26
N ALA A 180 -18.81 -24.36 -9.97
CA ALA A 180 -19.61 -24.52 -11.20
C ALA A 180 -18.84 -25.11 -12.40
N ARG A 181 -17.56 -25.48 -12.20
CA ARG A 181 -16.65 -25.93 -13.26
C ARG A 181 -16.29 -27.40 -13.15
N LYS A 182 -16.64 -28.07 -12.04
CA LYS A 182 -16.35 -29.48 -11.81
C LYS A 182 -17.40 -30.12 -10.89
N ASP A 183 -18.26 -30.97 -11.46
CA ASP A 183 -19.43 -31.53 -10.77
C ASP A 183 -19.11 -32.37 -9.52
N ASP A 184 -17.95 -33.07 -9.48
CA ASP A 184 -17.62 -34.02 -8.40
C ASP A 184 -16.33 -33.66 -7.60
N GLY A 185 -15.75 -32.48 -7.83
CA GLY A 185 -14.39 -32.17 -7.38
C GLY A 185 -14.26 -31.34 -6.11
N TRP A 186 -15.33 -30.68 -5.68
CA TRP A 186 -15.34 -29.72 -4.58
C TRP A 186 -16.48 -30.01 -3.61
N PHE A 187 -16.18 -29.90 -2.31
CA PHE A 187 -17.14 -30.07 -1.23
C PHE A 187 -17.16 -28.81 -0.37
N THR A 188 -18.33 -28.21 -0.15
CA THR A 188 -18.42 -26.97 0.61
C THR A 188 -18.98 -27.20 2.00
N LEU A 189 -18.29 -26.68 3.02
CA LEU A 189 -18.80 -26.64 4.40
C LEU A 189 -19.69 -25.41 4.67
N THR A 190 -19.80 -24.54 3.67
CA THR A 190 -20.43 -23.24 3.74
C THR A 190 -21.20 -22.94 2.46
N SER A 191 -22.30 -22.20 2.55
CA SER A 191 -23.09 -21.77 1.38
C SER A 191 -23.12 -20.24 1.28
N VAL A 192 -23.69 -19.70 0.20
CA VAL A 192 -23.89 -18.25 0.02
C VAL A 192 -24.63 -17.66 1.24
N ASP A 193 -25.70 -18.33 1.67
CA ASP A 193 -26.59 -17.80 2.71
C ASP A 193 -26.20 -18.20 4.15
N SER A 194 -25.38 -19.23 4.34
CA SER A 194 -25.01 -19.74 5.67
C SER A 194 -23.49 -19.83 5.86
N ASP A 195 -23.02 -19.21 6.94
CA ASP A 195 -21.66 -19.31 7.47
C ASP A 195 -21.40 -20.67 8.13
N PHE A 196 -20.20 -20.91 8.66
CA PHE A 196 -19.93 -22.17 9.32
C PHE A 196 -20.88 -22.39 10.51
N GLU A 197 -21.60 -23.50 10.44
CA GLU A 197 -22.53 -24.01 11.43
C GLU A 197 -22.07 -25.41 11.89
N GLU A 198 -22.50 -25.80 13.09
CA GLU A 198 -22.13 -27.08 13.67
C GLU A 198 -22.59 -28.23 12.77
N GLN A 199 -21.66 -29.08 12.37
CA GLN A 199 -21.94 -30.19 11.47
C GLN A 199 -22.33 -31.43 12.28
N ASN A 200 -23.42 -32.08 11.89
CA ASN A 200 -23.85 -33.36 12.47
C ASN A 200 -22.84 -34.51 12.22
N THR A 201 -21.95 -34.34 11.23
CA THR A 201 -20.92 -35.32 10.87
C THR A 201 -19.57 -34.93 11.47
N LYS A 202 -18.84 -35.91 12.01
CA LYS A 202 -17.48 -35.70 12.55
C LYS A 202 -16.50 -35.27 11.45
N ALA A 203 -15.64 -34.29 11.75
CA ALA A 203 -14.64 -33.76 10.81
C ALA A 203 -13.76 -34.85 10.16
N ALA A 204 -13.30 -35.84 10.93
CA ALA A 204 -12.49 -36.94 10.40
C ALA A 204 -13.23 -37.76 9.33
N ALA A 205 -14.53 -38.00 9.51
CA ALA A 205 -15.33 -38.75 8.53
C ALA A 205 -15.58 -37.94 7.26
N TYR A 206 -15.70 -36.62 7.37
CA TYR A 206 -15.92 -35.73 6.23
C TYR A 206 -14.64 -35.51 5.41
N LEU A 207 -13.50 -35.33 6.08
CA LEU A 207 -12.22 -34.98 5.44
C LEU A 207 -11.43 -36.20 4.94
N HIS A 208 -11.74 -37.42 5.38
CA HIS A 208 -11.05 -38.66 4.97
C HIS A 208 -11.86 -39.60 4.08
N GLN A 209 -13.02 -39.18 3.57
CA GLN A 209 -13.69 -39.96 2.54
C GLN A 209 -12.74 -40.18 1.35
N SER A 210 -12.36 -41.44 1.16
CA SER A 210 -11.33 -41.83 0.20
C SER A 210 -11.90 -41.61 -1.20
N GLY A 211 -11.36 -40.65 -1.96
CA GLY A 211 -11.82 -40.32 -3.32
C GLY A 211 -12.68 -39.06 -3.44
N THR A 212 -12.91 -38.29 -2.36
CA THR A 212 -13.79 -37.11 -2.38
C THR A 212 -13.01 -35.80 -2.45
N GLY A 213 -12.67 -35.36 -3.66
CA GLY A 213 -12.37 -33.96 -4.02
C GLY A 213 -11.59 -33.09 -3.01
N VAL A 214 -11.89 -31.78 -3.01
CA VAL A 214 -11.28 -30.78 -2.13
C VAL A 214 -12.37 -30.09 -1.31
N THR A 215 -12.17 -29.99 0.00
CA THR A 215 -13.11 -29.31 0.89
C THR A 215 -12.80 -27.81 0.93
N LEU A 216 -13.79 -26.97 0.65
CA LEU A 216 -13.73 -25.51 0.71
C LEU A 216 -14.64 -24.98 1.82
N CYS A 217 -14.13 -24.06 2.62
CA CYS A 217 -14.89 -23.39 3.67
C CYS A 217 -14.58 -21.88 3.67
N VAL A 218 -15.61 -21.03 3.57
CA VAL A 218 -15.47 -19.56 3.64
C VAL A 218 -16.09 -19.05 4.92
N VAL A 219 -15.24 -18.59 5.83
CA VAL A 219 -15.60 -18.26 7.22
C VAL A 219 -15.28 -16.80 7.50
N LYS A 220 -16.22 -16.08 8.12
CA LYS A 220 -15.96 -14.70 8.53
C LYS A 220 -15.01 -14.64 9.73
N LYS A 221 -14.16 -13.61 9.79
CA LYS A 221 -13.31 -13.31 10.97
C LYS A 221 -14.15 -12.81 12.15
N ASN A 222 -14.91 -13.72 12.75
CA ASN A 222 -15.76 -13.46 13.90
C ASN A 222 -15.51 -14.51 14.98
N HIS A 223 -15.49 -14.06 16.23
CA HIS A 223 -15.14 -14.89 17.38
C HIS A 223 -15.96 -16.19 17.45
N LEU A 224 -17.29 -16.10 17.36
CA LEU A 224 -18.19 -17.25 17.50
C LEU A 224 -18.06 -18.22 16.31
N ARG A 225 -17.88 -17.72 15.09
CA ARG A 225 -17.75 -18.56 13.88
C ARG A 225 -16.43 -19.31 13.86
N LEU A 226 -15.34 -18.63 14.22
CA LEU A 226 -14.03 -19.27 14.36
C LEU A 226 -14.02 -20.28 15.50
N GLU A 227 -14.62 -19.97 16.64
CA GLU A 227 -14.73 -20.90 17.77
C GLU A 227 -15.44 -22.19 17.37
N ARG A 228 -16.62 -22.11 16.75
CA ARG A 228 -17.37 -23.27 16.26
C ARG A 228 -16.57 -24.13 15.28
N LEU A 229 -15.85 -23.51 14.35
CA LEU A 229 -14.99 -24.23 13.41
C LEU A 229 -13.86 -24.97 14.14
N ILE A 230 -13.19 -24.29 15.06
CA ILE A 230 -12.09 -24.87 15.86
C ILE A 230 -12.62 -26.03 16.70
N GLU A 231 -13.75 -25.88 17.38
CA GLU A 231 -14.36 -26.92 18.20
C GLU A 231 -14.76 -28.15 17.39
N TRP A 232 -15.27 -27.96 16.17
CA TRP A 232 -15.60 -29.06 15.27
C TRP A 232 -14.36 -29.83 14.78
N LEU A 233 -13.25 -29.12 14.51
CA LEU A 233 -12.00 -29.72 14.02
C LEU A 233 -11.16 -30.35 15.15
N ARG A 234 -11.21 -29.78 16.36
CA ARG A 234 -10.33 -30.12 17.49
C ARG A 234 -10.31 -31.62 17.84
N PRO A 235 -11.44 -32.35 17.92
CA PRO A 235 -11.44 -33.78 18.23
C PRO A 235 -10.65 -34.62 17.21
N ALA A 236 -10.77 -34.29 15.92
CA ALA A 236 -10.07 -34.99 14.85
C ALA A 236 -8.57 -34.65 14.84
N GLY A 237 -8.21 -33.39 15.10
CA GLY A 237 -6.82 -32.97 15.27
C GLY A 237 -6.14 -33.66 16.44
N GLN A 238 -6.80 -33.70 17.61
CA GLN A 238 -6.28 -34.38 18.80
C GLN A 238 -6.16 -35.91 18.63
N ALA A 239 -7.03 -36.51 17.81
CA ALA A 239 -6.95 -37.92 17.46
C ALA A 239 -5.86 -38.23 16.41
N GLY A 240 -5.08 -37.24 15.96
CA GLY A 240 -4.06 -37.41 14.92
C GLY A 240 -4.66 -37.73 13.55
N SER A 241 -5.93 -37.40 13.31
CA SER A 241 -6.55 -37.67 12.01
C SER A 241 -5.99 -36.75 10.92
N PHE A 242 -5.38 -35.61 11.23
CA PHE A 242 -4.93 -34.65 10.22
C PHE A 242 -3.48 -34.80 9.75
N VAL A 243 -2.76 -35.85 10.17
CA VAL A 243 -1.32 -36.02 9.84
C VAL A 243 -1.07 -35.99 8.32
N ASP A 244 -1.92 -36.64 7.53
CA ASP A 244 -1.81 -36.70 6.07
C ASP A 244 -2.72 -35.70 5.33
N LEU A 245 -3.17 -34.63 6.00
CA LEU A 245 -4.09 -33.64 5.42
C LEU A 245 -3.38 -32.28 5.21
N PRO A 246 -2.86 -31.98 3.99
CA PRO A 246 -2.35 -30.65 3.68
C PRO A 246 -3.49 -29.62 3.63
N VAL A 247 -3.34 -28.55 4.41
CA VAL A 247 -4.33 -27.49 4.58
C VAL A 247 -3.81 -26.15 4.08
N LEU A 248 -4.65 -25.46 3.30
CA LEU A 248 -4.43 -24.09 2.86
C LEU A 248 -5.41 -23.17 3.59
N ILE A 249 -4.88 -22.16 4.28
CA ILE A 249 -5.64 -21.11 4.94
C ILE A 249 -5.31 -19.79 4.22
N ILE A 250 -6.30 -19.24 3.51
CA ILE A 250 -6.23 -17.91 2.89
C ILE A 250 -6.85 -16.91 3.85
N ASP A 251 -6.11 -15.87 4.19
CA ASP A 251 -6.58 -14.77 5.03
C ASP A 251 -6.76 -13.52 4.16
N ASP A 252 -8.01 -13.19 3.80
CA ASP A 252 -8.33 -12.05 2.95
C ASP A 252 -8.48 -10.76 3.77
N GLU A 253 -7.86 -9.68 3.31
CA GLU A 253 -7.60 -8.45 4.09
C GLU A 253 -6.94 -8.80 5.44
N ALA A 254 -5.79 -9.47 5.37
CA ALA A 254 -5.05 -9.99 6.53
C ALA A 254 -4.57 -8.93 7.53
N ASP A 255 -4.62 -7.66 7.16
CA ASP A 255 -4.41 -6.50 8.02
C ASP A 255 -5.63 -6.17 8.89
N GLN A 256 -6.82 -6.65 8.49
CA GLN A 256 -8.06 -6.47 9.22
C GLN A 256 -8.36 -7.67 10.15
N ALA A 257 -8.53 -7.37 11.45
CA ALA A 257 -8.90 -8.29 12.54
C ALA A 257 -7.93 -9.45 12.85
N SER A 258 -7.12 -9.88 11.89
CA SER A 258 -6.15 -10.95 12.09
C SER A 258 -4.90 -10.50 12.85
N VAL A 259 -4.58 -9.20 12.84
CA VAL A 259 -3.42 -8.63 13.56
C VAL A 259 -3.88 -7.86 14.79
N ASP A 260 -3.17 -8.06 15.92
CA ASP A 260 -3.28 -7.23 17.14
C ASP A 260 -4.70 -7.14 17.75
N THR A 261 -5.52 -8.19 17.57
CA THR A 261 -6.82 -8.33 18.26
C THR A 261 -6.70 -9.33 19.42
N ALA A 262 -7.31 -8.99 20.57
CA ALA A 262 -7.23 -9.83 21.76
C ALA A 262 -7.93 -11.21 21.63
N THR A 263 -8.80 -11.38 20.63
CA THR A 263 -9.67 -12.56 20.51
C THR A 263 -9.47 -13.30 19.18
N ILE A 264 -9.54 -12.59 18.03
CA ILE A 264 -9.52 -13.22 16.71
C ILE A 264 -8.12 -13.75 16.35
N ASN A 265 -7.05 -12.97 16.59
CA ASN A 265 -5.68 -13.42 16.32
C ASN A 265 -5.33 -14.74 17.05
N PRO A 266 -5.60 -14.89 18.37
CA PRO A 266 -5.43 -16.18 19.05
C PRO A 266 -6.21 -17.33 18.41
N GLN A 267 -7.44 -17.11 17.95
CA GLN A 267 -8.25 -18.16 17.32
C GLN A 267 -7.70 -18.59 15.96
N ILE A 268 -7.24 -17.65 15.13
CA ILE A 268 -6.57 -17.99 13.87
C ILE A 268 -5.30 -18.83 14.14
N ARG A 269 -4.51 -18.43 15.14
CA ARG A 269 -3.33 -19.21 15.57
C ARG A 269 -3.70 -20.61 16.06
N GLN A 270 -4.77 -20.73 16.85
CA GLN A 270 -5.29 -22.03 17.29
C GLN A 270 -5.71 -22.90 16.11
N LEU A 271 -6.45 -22.35 15.15
CA LEU A 271 -6.89 -23.03 13.93
C LEU A 271 -5.69 -23.55 13.12
N ILE A 272 -4.69 -22.71 12.88
CA ILE A 272 -3.44 -23.09 12.19
C ILE A 272 -2.78 -24.26 12.91
N ASN A 273 -2.67 -24.20 14.24
CA ASN A 273 -1.98 -25.20 15.06
C ASN A 273 -2.72 -26.55 15.20
N LEU A 274 -3.92 -26.71 14.63
CA LEU A 274 -4.64 -28.00 14.60
C LEU A 274 -4.06 -29.01 13.59
N PHE A 275 -3.23 -28.55 12.63
CA PHE A 275 -2.79 -29.35 11.48
C PHE A 275 -1.27 -29.47 11.43
N ASP A 276 -0.71 -30.62 11.02
CA ASP A 276 0.76 -30.79 10.90
C ASP A 276 1.32 -30.29 9.56
N LYS A 277 0.49 -30.24 8.52
CA LYS A 277 0.79 -29.81 7.15
C LYS A 277 -0.02 -28.57 6.81
N ARG A 278 0.53 -27.38 7.05
CA ARG A 278 -0.25 -26.14 7.09
C ARG A 278 0.40 -24.99 6.33
N THR A 279 -0.39 -24.35 5.47
CA THR A 279 -0.01 -23.14 4.74
C THR A 279 -0.99 -22.02 5.07
N TYR A 280 -0.49 -20.95 5.67
CA TYR A 280 -1.22 -19.71 5.92
C TYR A 280 -0.72 -18.63 4.97
N LEU A 281 -1.61 -18.06 4.16
CA LEU A 281 -1.32 -16.98 3.22
C LEU A 281 -2.18 -15.76 3.55
N GLY A 282 -1.55 -14.69 4.02
CA GLY A 282 -2.20 -13.39 4.15
C GLY A 282 -2.27 -12.68 2.80
N TYR A 283 -3.45 -12.20 2.43
CA TYR A 283 -3.67 -11.32 1.28
C TYR A 283 -4.08 -9.95 1.77
N THR A 284 -3.39 -8.90 1.35
CA THR A 284 -3.73 -7.52 1.74
C THR A 284 -3.27 -6.52 0.69
N ALA A 285 -3.89 -5.33 0.69
CA ALA A 285 -3.32 -4.17 0.00
C ALA A 285 -2.36 -3.36 0.89
N THR A 286 -2.44 -3.54 2.20
CA THR A 286 -1.88 -2.69 3.25
C THR A 286 -1.09 -3.53 4.23
N PRO A 287 0.15 -3.94 3.88
CA PRO A 287 0.89 -4.93 4.66
C PRO A 287 1.40 -4.42 6.01
N PHE A 288 1.13 -3.15 6.36
CA PHE A 288 1.67 -2.48 7.55
C PHE A 288 1.44 -3.29 8.82
N ALA A 289 0.21 -3.66 9.14
CA ALA A 289 -0.05 -4.41 10.36
C ALA A 289 0.71 -5.74 10.38
N ASN A 290 0.71 -6.48 9.26
CA ASN A 290 1.31 -7.81 9.15
C ASN A 290 2.84 -7.78 9.29
N VAL A 291 3.52 -6.85 8.62
CA VAL A 291 4.99 -6.70 8.69
C VAL A 291 5.43 -6.03 9.99
N LEU A 292 4.52 -5.34 10.69
CA LEU A 292 4.76 -4.76 12.01
C LEU A 292 4.52 -5.75 13.15
N ILE A 293 4.21 -7.03 12.90
CA ILE A 293 4.21 -8.07 13.94
C ILE A 293 5.66 -8.34 14.38
N ASP A 294 5.88 -8.60 15.66
CA ASP A 294 7.21 -8.99 16.15
C ASP A 294 7.61 -10.37 15.56
N PRO A 295 8.68 -10.47 14.76
CA PRO A 295 9.10 -11.76 14.19
C PRO A 295 9.52 -12.77 15.26
N SER A 296 9.86 -12.33 16.47
CA SER A 296 10.23 -13.20 17.59
C SER A 296 9.04 -13.74 18.39
N ALA A 297 7.86 -13.15 18.21
CA ALA A 297 6.63 -13.69 18.76
C ALA A 297 6.14 -14.85 17.89
N GLU A 298 5.57 -15.91 18.50
CA GLU A 298 4.96 -17.04 17.76
C GLU A 298 3.63 -16.65 17.06
N ASP A 299 3.62 -15.55 16.30
CA ASP A 299 2.44 -14.91 15.73
C ASP A 299 2.37 -15.12 14.20
N LEU A 300 1.48 -14.38 13.51
CA LEU A 300 1.18 -14.46 12.08
C LEU A 300 2.18 -13.70 11.19
N TYR A 301 3.39 -13.41 11.69
CA TYR A 301 4.43 -12.76 10.90
C TYR A 301 4.76 -13.61 9.64
N PRO A 302 4.88 -13.00 8.44
CA PRO A 302 5.13 -13.74 7.20
C PRO A 302 6.61 -14.14 7.08
N GLU A 303 7.01 -15.12 7.88
CA GLU A 303 8.41 -15.58 7.96
C GLU A 303 8.88 -16.34 6.72
N THR A 304 7.97 -16.96 5.96
CA THR A 304 8.33 -17.79 4.79
C THR A 304 8.58 -16.95 3.55
N PHE A 305 7.63 -16.08 3.18
CA PHE A 305 7.81 -15.15 2.05
C PHE A 305 6.89 -13.93 2.10
N ILE A 306 7.31 -12.86 1.41
CA ILE A 306 6.48 -11.70 1.07
C ILE A 306 6.55 -11.50 -0.44
N LEU A 307 5.41 -11.57 -1.12
CA LEU A 307 5.29 -11.42 -2.56
C LEU A 307 4.53 -10.13 -2.90
N SER A 308 5.08 -9.29 -3.76
CA SER A 308 4.43 -8.06 -4.24
C SER A 308 3.90 -8.28 -5.65
N LEU A 309 2.57 -8.27 -5.79
CA LEU A 309 1.92 -8.40 -7.10
C LEU A 309 2.22 -7.16 -7.96
N PRO A 310 2.48 -7.34 -9.28
CA PRO A 310 2.68 -6.21 -10.17
C PRO A 310 1.42 -5.34 -10.23
N GLN A 311 1.61 -4.04 -10.51
CA GLN A 311 0.48 -3.17 -10.79
C GLN A 311 -0.12 -3.61 -12.13
N PRO A 312 -1.43 -3.93 -12.20
CA PRO A 312 -2.03 -4.24 -13.47
C PRO A 312 -2.07 -3.03 -14.41
N ASP A 313 -1.89 -3.25 -15.71
CA ASP A 313 -2.04 -2.20 -16.72
C ASP A 313 -3.45 -1.59 -16.69
N GLY A 314 -3.54 -0.27 -16.77
CA GLY A 314 -4.82 0.45 -16.70
C GLY A 314 -5.42 0.54 -15.29
N TYR A 315 -4.77 0.02 -14.25
CA TYR A 315 -5.23 0.19 -12.87
C TYR A 315 -5.20 1.66 -12.43
N PHE A 316 -6.26 2.10 -11.77
CA PHE A 316 -6.40 3.45 -11.23
C PHE A 316 -6.19 3.44 -9.72
N GLY A 317 -5.02 3.92 -9.26
CA GLY A 317 -4.61 3.88 -7.86
C GLY A 317 -4.47 5.26 -7.21
N ALA A 318 -4.11 5.30 -5.93
CA ALA A 318 -3.94 6.54 -5.16
C ALA A 318 -2.95 7.51 -5.82
N GLU A 319 -1.83 7.01 -6.34
CA GLU A 319 -0.82 7.82 -7.04
C GLU A 319 -1.40 8.55 -8.27
N LYS A 320 -2.22 7.88 -9.09
CA LYS A 320 -2.81 8.51 -10.28
C LYS A 320 -3.83 9.61 -9.93
N ILE A 321 -4.45 9.55 -8.76
CA ILE A 321 -5.52 10.48 -8.35
C ILE A 321 -4.98 11.64 -7.51
N PHE A 322 -4.15 11.33 -6.53
CA PHE A 322 -3.68 12.27 -5.52
C PHE A 322 -2.23 12.72 -5.75
N GLY A 323 -1.55 12.06 -6.69
CA GLY A 323 -0.11 12.12 -6.82
C GLY A 323 0.59 11.46 -5.64
N ARG A 324 1.90 11.64 -5.60
CA ARG A 324 2.75 11.26 -4.48
C ARG A 324 3.93 12.19 -4.36
N GLU A 325 4.68 12.08 -3.29
CA GLU A 325 5.96 12.75 -3.18
C GLU A 325 7.03 12.00 -3.98
N ALA A 326 8.06 12.74 -4.40
CA ALA A 326 9.25 12.12 -4.97
C ALA A 326 9.98 11.35 -3.87
N VAL A 327 10.25 10.09 -4.14
CA VAL A 327 10.99 9.19 -3.25
C VAL A 327 12.47 9.19 -3.64
N GLU A 328 13.32 8.59 -2.82
CA GLU A 328 14.77 8.56 -3.02
C GLU A 328 15.14 8.04 -4.44
N GLY A 329 15.85 8.85 -5.22
CA GLY A 329 16.31 8.50 -6.58
C GLY A 329 15.44 9.03 -7.73
N GLU A 330 14.27 9.61 -7.45
CA GLU A 330 13.38 10.16 -8.48
C GLU A 330 13.52 11.69 -8.65
N ALA A 331 13.38 12.17 -9.89
CA ALA A 331 13.32 13.60 -10.17
C ALA A 331 11.99 14.17 -9.70
N THR A 332 12.02 15.37 -9.09
CA THR A 332 10.79 16.12 -8.81
C THR A 332 10.26 16.69 -10.13
N GLY A 333 9.00 16.38 -10.45
CA GLY A 333 8.35 16.82 -11.70
C GLY A 333 6.83 16.76 -11.60
N SER A 334 6.14 17.40 -12.54
CA SER A 334 4.67 17.46 -12.63
C SER A 334 4.01 16.09 -12.77
N ASP A 335 4.75 15.09 -13.25
CA ASP A 335 4.26 13.72 -13.46
C ASP A 335 3.87 13.04 -12.14
N LEU A 336 4.33 13.55 -10.99
CA LEU A 336 4.05 13.02 -9.66
C LEU A 336 2.79 13.64 -9.02
N ASP A 337 2.13 14.60 -9.66
CA ASP A 337 0.99 15.32 -9.06
C ASP A 337 -0.36 14.62 -9.23
N GLY A 338 -0.39 13.54 -10.01
CA GLY A 338 -1.63 12.84 -10.34
C GLY A 338 -2.51 13.65 -11.31
N HIS A 339 -3.68 13.12 -11.62
CA HIS A 339 -4.68 13.81 -12.45
C HIS A 339 -5.52 14.78 -11.61
N ASP A 340 -5.98 15.87 -12.22
CA ASP A 340 -6.82 16.89 -11.58
C ASP A 340 -8.28 16.41 -11.42
N MET A 341 -8.47 15.34 -10.64
CA MET A 341 -9.76 14.69 -10.37
C MET A 341 -10.38 15.06 -9.03
N VAL A 342 -9.63 15.76 -8.17
CA VAL A 342 -10.04 16.07 -6.79
C VAL A 342 -10.52 17.53 -6.69
N ARG A 343 -11.70 17.73 -6.10
CA ARG A 343 -12.30 19.04 -5.81
C ARG A 343 -12.33 19.24 -4.30
N ILE A 344 -11.86 20.40 -3.84
CA ILE A 344 -11.75 20.69 -2.41
C ILE A 344 -13.09 21.19 -1.88
N VAL A 345 -13.64 20.48 -0.90
CA VAL A 345 -14.76 20.94 -0.07
C VAL A 345 -14.20 21.85 1.03
N PRO A 346 -14.61 23.12 1.11
CA PRO A 346 -14.11 24.05 2.12
C PRO A 346 -14.49 23.64 3.55
N ASP A 347 -13.55 23.70 4.49
CA ASP A 347 -13.75 23.28 5.88
C ASP A 347 -14.89 24.03 6.60
N ASN A 348 -15.13 25.29 6.22
CA ASN A 348 -16.23 26.09 6.77
C ASN A 348 -17.63 25.60 6.35
N THR A 349 -17.74 24.78 5.29
CA THR A 349 -19.00 24.17 4.83
C THR A 349 -19.20 22.75 5.36
N VAL A 350 -18.17 22.12 5.92
CA VAL A 350 -18.21 20.71 6.38
C VAL A 350 -19.27 20.52 7.48
N ASN A 351 -19.46 21.49 8.37
CA ASN A 351 -20.48 21.44 9.43
C ASN A 351 -21.92 21.49 8.89
N LEU A 352 -22.12 21.89 7.63
CA LEU A 352 -23.42 21.84 6.94
C LEU A 352 -23.70 20.48 6.31
N LEU A 353 -22.66 19.65 6.17
CA LEU A 353 -22.70 18.34 5.52
C LEU A 353 -22.66 17.20 6.54
N ARG A 354 -22.13 17.45 7.74
CA ARG A 354 -22.12 16.48 8.83
C ARG A 354 -22.18 17.18 10.20
N PRO A 355 -22.73 16.52 11.23
CA PRO A 355 -22.75 17.08 12.58
C PRO A 355 -21.31 17.21 13.13
N SER A 356 -21.00 18.36 13.76
CA SER A 356 -19.68 18.59 14.37
C SER A 356 -19.47 17.75 15.62
N ARG A 357 -20.54 17.43 16.36
CA ARG A 357 -20.51 16.58 17.56
C ARG A 357 -21.60 15.51 17.46
N ARG A 358 -21.37 14.38 18.13
CA ARG A 358 -22.36 13.28 18.20
C ARG A 358 -23.69 13.70 18.82
N ALA A 359 -23.67 14.68 19.74
CA ALA A 359 -24.87 15.23 20.36
C ALA A 359 -25.80 15.96 19.37
N ASP A 360 -25.25 16.48 18.28
CA ASP A 360 -25.99 17.28 17.29
C ASP A 360 -26.64 16.41 16.20
N THR A 361 -26.41 15.09 16.21
CA THR A 361 -26.90 14.16 15.18
C THR A 361 -28.43 14.10 15.04
N PRO A 362 -29.23 14.04 16.13
CA PRO A 362 -30.68 13.82 16.01
C PRO A 362 -31.42 14.92 15.22
N ASP A 363 -30.96 16.16 15.34
CA ASP A 363 -31.58 17.34 14.71
C ASP A 363 -30.84 17.79 13.44
N PHE A 364 -29.90 16.99 12.94
CA PHE A 364 -29.07 17.36 11.80
C PHE A 364 -29.83 17.21 10.48
N ALA A 365 -29.88 18.30 9.71
CA ALA A 365 -30.35 18.31 8.33
C ALA A 365 -29.23 18.78 7.39
N PRO A 366 -28.82 17.97 6.40
CA PRO A 366 -27.78 18.35 5.47
C PRO A 366 -28.26 19.48 4.55
N THR A 367 -27.38 20.46 4.31
CA THR A 367 -27.63 21.51 3.33
C THR A 367 -27.01 21.12 1.99
N MET A 368 -27.75 21.31 0.90
CA MET A 368 -27.21 21.18 -0.46
C MET A 368 -26.23 22.32 -0.73
N THR A 369 -24.97 22.14 -0.32
CA THR A 369 -23.90 23.11 -0.55
C THR A 369 -23.57 23.23 -2.04
N LYS A 370 -22.85 24.29 -2.41
CA LYS A 370 -22.36 24.47 -3.79
C LYS A 370 -21.58 23.24 -4.28
N ASP A 371 -20.72 22.69 -3.42
CA ASP A 371 -19.86 21.55 -3.78
C ASP A 371 -20.65 20.25 -3.91
N LEU A 372 -21.60 19.97 -3.01
CA LEU A 372 -22.46 18.80 -3.12
C LEU A 372 -23.36 18.88 -4.36
N THR A 373 -23.92 20.06 -4.62
CA THR A 373 -24.73 20.33 -5.83
C THR A 373 -23.90 20.14 -7.09
N ALA A 374 -22.67 20.65 -7.14
CA ALA A 374 -21.77 20.45 -8.26
C ALA A 374 -21.43 18.95 -8.47
N ALA A 375 -21.20 18.20 -7.39
CA ALA A 375 -20.92 16.77 -7.46
C ALA A 375 -22.08 15.96 -8.07
N VAL A 376 -23.32 16.22 -7.64
CA VAL A 376 -24.51 15.54 -8.17
C VAL A 376 -24.76 15.90 -9.65
N ARG A 377 -24.65 17.19 -10.02
CA ARG A 377 -24.76 17.62 -11.43
C ARG A 377 -23.72 16.93 -12.32
N TYR A 378 -22.48 16.88 -11.85
CA TYR A 378 -21.40 16.23 -12.58
C TYR A 378 -21.63 14.72 -12.72
N PHE A 379 -22.17 14.05 -11.70
CA PHE A 379 -22.52 12.63 -11.77
C PHE A 379 -23.50 12.33 -12.92
N TRP A 380 -24.55 13.14 -13.06
CA TRP A 380 -25.51 12.99 -14.15
C TRP A 380 -24.87 13.22 -15.52
N MET A 381 -24.10 14.30 -15.69
CA MET A 381 -23.40 14.60 -16.95
C MET A 381 -22.38 13.53 -17.31
N ALA A 382 -21.60 13.05 -16.35
CA ALA A 382 -20.61 11.99 -16.56
C ALA A 382 -21.29 10.66 -16.91
N THR A 383 -22.45 10.34 -16.30
CA THR A 383 -23.23 9.15 -16.67
C THR A 383 -23.80 9.27 -18.09
N ALA A 384 -24.33 10.44 -18.47
CA ALA A 384 -24.76 10.71 -19.83
C ALA A 384 -23.60 10.57 -20.85
N ALA A 385 -22.39 11.02 -20.50
CA ALA A 385 -21.21 10.85 -21.33
C ALA A 385 -20.82 9.37 -21.53
N ARG A 386 -21.00 8.52 -20.49
CA ARG A 386 -20.84 7.07 -20.63
C ARG A 386 -21.84 6.48 -21.63
N ARG A 387 -23.11 6.90 -21.56
CA ARG A 387 -24.15 6.47 -22.52
C ARG A 387 -23.80 6.88 -23.96
N CYS A 388 -23.32 8.11 -24.16
CA CYS A 388 -22.84 8.59 -25.47
C CYS A 388 -21.68 7.75 -26.03
N ARG A 389 -20.87 7.12 -25.15
CA ARG A 389 -19.77 6.23 -25.53
C ARG A 389 -20.21 4.78 -25.76
N GLY A 390 -21.50 4.47 -25.59
CA GLY A 390 -22.05 3.13 -25.71
C GLY A 390 -21.89 2.26 -24.46
N ASP A 391 -21.50 2.84 -23.33
CA ASP A 391 -21.42 2.14 -22.04
C ASP A 391 -22.74 2.31 -21.29
N TYR A 392 -23.56 1.26 -21.28
CA TYR A 392 -24.85 1.18 -20.58
C TYR A 392 -24.78 0.40 -19.26
N GLU A 393 -23.59 0.08 -18.75
CA GLU A 393 -23.40 -0.64 -17.48
C GLU A 393 -23.83 0.22 -16.27
N HIS A 394 -23.78 -0.35 -15.06
CA HIS A 394 -24.10 0.37 -13.81
C HIS A 394 -23.32 1.70 -13.69
N SER A 395 -23.92 2.71 -13.07
CA SER A 395 -23.31 4.02 -12.79
C SER A 395 -23.68 4.51 -11.41
N THR A 396 -22.67 4.69 -10.55
CA THR A 396 -22.90 4.93 -9.13
C THR A 396 -22.18 6.19 -8.66
N MET A 397 -22.81 6.94 -7.75
CA MET A 397 -22.21 8.01 -6.96
C MET A 397 -22.18 7.59 -5.49
N LEU A 398 -21.07 7.86 -4.79
CA LEU A 398 -20.96 7.64 -3.36
C LEU A 398 -21.03 8.98 -2.61
N VAL A 399 -21.93 9.08 -1.63
CA VAL A 399 -21.97 10.18 -0.66
C VAL A 399 -21.64 9.61 0.72
N HIS A 400 -20.48 10.01 1.26
CA HIS A 400 -19.94 9.52 2.52
C HIS A 400 -19.74 10.66 3.52
N PRO A 401 -20.80 11.09 4.23
CA PRO A 401 -20.74 12.24 5.13
C PRO A 401 -20.38 11.86 6.57
N SER A 402 -20.78 10.68 7.03
CA SER A 402 -20.68 10.26 8.44
C SER A 402 -20.71 8.73 8.58
N MET A 403 -20.66 8.28 9.82
CA MET A 403 -20.81 6.88 10.24
C MET A 403 -22.24 6.57 10.70
N GLN A 404 -22.99 7.61 11.03
CA GLN A 404 -24.25 7.51 11.75
C GLN A 404 -25.40 7.39 10.76
N THR A 405 -26.20 6.33 10.90
CA THR A 405 -27.32 6.02 9.99
C THR A 405 -28.33 7.15 9.88
N VAL A 406 -28.61 7.83 11.00
CA VAL A 406 -29.49 9.00 11.09
C VAL A 406 -29.05 10.12 10.15
N VAL A 407 -27.73 10.35 10.03
CA VAL A 407 -27.19 11.35 9.10
C VAL A 407 -27.47 10.94 7.66
N HIS A 408 -27.30 9.65 7.31
CA HIS A 408 -27.52 9.18 5.93
C HIS A 408 -29.00 9.31 5.53
N GLU A 409 -29.92 8.98 6.43
CA GLU A 409 -31.38 9.12 6.21
C GLU A 409 -31.77 10.57 5.91
N ALA A 410 -31.13 11.54 6.57
CA ALA A 410 -31.39 12.96 6.37
C ALA A 410 -31.00 13.47 4.96
N TYR A 411 -30.14 12.76 4.22
CA TYR A 411 -29.75 13.15 2.84
C TYR A 411 -30.80 12.78 1.78
N ARG A 412 -31.73 11.86 2.06
CA ARG A 412 -32.66 11.35 1.06
C ARG A 412 -33.56 12.43 0.47
N ALA A 413 -34.23 13.20 1.33
CA ALA A 413 -35.17 14.22 0.89
C ALA A 413 -34.50 15.36 0.10
N PRO A 414 -33.36 15.94 0.55
CA PRO A 414 -32.64 16.95 -0.24
C PRO A 414 -32.17 16.48 -1.61
N LEU A 415 -31.70 15.22 -1.72
CA LEU A 415 -31.25 14.66 -3.00
C LEU A 415 -32.41 14.43 -3.98
N LEU A 416 -33.52 13.86 -3.51
CA LEU A 416 -34.73 13.67 -4.33
C LEU A 416 -35.33 15.01 -4.78
N GLN A 417 -35.33 16.02 -3.90
CA GLN A 417 -35.78 17.36 -4.29
C GLN A 417 -34.89 17.96 -5.37
N MET A 418 -33.56 17.80 -5.27
CA MET A 418 -32.64 18.27 -6.30
C MET A 418 -32.85 17.54 -7.63
N GLN A 419 -33.10 16.23 -7.58
CA GLN A 419 -33.42 15.44 -8.77
C GLN A 419 -34.69 15.97 -9.45
N GLN A 420 -35.78 16.14 -8.70
CA GLN A 420 -37.04 16.66 -9.26
C GLN A 420 -36.85 18.04 -9.89
N ASN A 421 -36.17 18.96 -9.21
CA ASN A 421 -35.89 20.28 -9.75
C ASN A 421 -35.06 20.22 -11.04
N MET A 422 -34.17 19.24 -11.18
CA MET A 422 -33.38 19.05 -12.41
C MET A 422 -34.23 18.46 -13.53
N VAL A 423 -35.13 17.51 -13.24
CA VAL A 423 -36.08 17.00 -14.23
C VAL A 423 -36.94 18.14 -14.77
N ASP A 424 -37.55 18.92 -13.88
CA ASP A 424 -38.41 20.04 -14.26
C ASP A 424 -37.63 21.07 -15.12
N ALA A 425 -36.40 21.41 -14.73
CA ALA A 425 -35.56 22.35 -15.48
C ALA A 425 -35.13 21.83 -16.87
N LEU A 426 -34.90 20.52 -17.02
CA LEU A 426 -34.56 19.91 -18.32
C LEU A 426 -35.79 19.83 -19.22
N ASP A 427 -36.97 19.50 -18.67
CA ASP A 427 -38.23 19.45 -19.41
C ASP A 427 -38.64 20.86 -19.90
N ASP A 428 -38.46 21.87 -19.06
CA ASP A 428 -38.74 23.28 -19.39
C ASP A 428 -37.65 23.93 -20.28
N CYS A 429 -36.55 23.22 -20.56
CA CYS A 429 -35.39 23.74 -21.30
C CYS A 429 -34.84 25.04 -20.69
N ASP A 430 -34.70 25.12 -19.37
CA ASP A 430 -34.20 26.30 -18.66
C ASP A 430 -32.78 26.68 -19.12
N GLU A 431 -32.68 27.80 -19.85
CA GLU A 431 -31.42 28.27 -20.43
C GLU A 431 -30.34 28.57 -19.37
N GLU A 432 -30.72 29.04 -18.18
CA GLU A 432 -29.77 29.35 -17.11
C GLU A 432 -29.16 28.06 -16.55
N VAL A 433 -30.00 27.05 -16.30
CA VAL A 433 -29.54 25.74 -15.82
C VAL A 433 -28.67 25.05 -16.87
N LEU A 434 -29.09 25.06 -18.14
CA LEU A 434 -28.32 24.46 -19.24
C LEU A 434 -26.94 25.11 -19.40
N GLU A 435 -26.86 26.45 -19.31
CA GLU A 435 -25.57 27.15 -19.41
C GLU A 435 -24.67 26.87 -18.19
N GLN A 436 -25.23 26.76 -16.99
CA GLN A 436 -24.47 26.34 -15.80
C GLN A 436 -23.89 24.93 -15.97
N LEU A 437 -24.68 23.99 -16.50
CA LEU A 437 -24.23 22.62 -16.77
C LEU A 437 -23.15 22.59 -17.86
N ARG A 438 -23.35 23.30 -18.99
CA ARG A 438 -22.37 23.42 -20.08
C ARG A 438 -21.03 23.92 -19.55
N ARG A 439 -21.04 25.03 -18.82
CA ARG A 439 -19.83 25.61 -18.25
C ARG A 439 -19.13 24.63 -17.32
N GLN A 440 -19.87 23.98 -16.43
CA GLN A 440 -19.29 22.98 -15.53
C GLN A 440 -18.67 21.80 -16.30
N TRP A 441 -19.35 21.27 -17.31
CA TRP A 441 -18.85 20.16 -18.12
C TRP A 441 -17.56 20.51 -18.86
N GLU A 442 -17.52 21.67 -19.52
CA GLU A 442 -16.35 22.13 -20.26
C GLU A 442 -15.15 22.42 -19.36
N GLU A 443 -15.36 23.10 -18.23
CA GLU A 443 -14.31 23.36 -17.25
C GLU A 443 -13.73 22.05 -16.69
N GLU A 444 -14.58 21.08 -16.35
CA GLU A 444 -14.15 19.81 -15.77
C GLU A 444 -13.50 18.87 -16.78
N SER A 445 -13.97 18.86 -18.03
CA SER A 445 -13.38 18.06 -19.11
C SER A 445 -12.04 18.61 -19.59
N ARG A 446 -11.81 19.92 -19.45
CA ARG A 446 -10.52 20.54 -19.76
C ARG A 446 -9.44 20.17 -18.75
N LYS A 447 -9.80 20.04 -17.47
CA LYS A 447 -8.88 19.64 -16.38
C LYS A 447 -8.39 18.20 -16.53
N VAL A 448 -9.24 17.29 -17.04
CA VAL A 448 -8.89 15.89 -17.30
C VAL A 448 -9.36 15.51 -18.72
N PRO A 449 -8.52 15.76 -19.75
CA PRO A 449 -8.88 15.49 -21.13
C PRO A 449 -9.06 14.00 -21.42
N ALA A 450 -10.18 13.61 -22.04
CA ALA A 450 -10.48 12.24 -22.45
C ALA A 450 -9.37 11.59 -23.31
N ALA A 451 -8.71 12.38 -24.15
CA ALA A 451 -7.63 11.93 -25.02
C ALA A 451 -6.41 11.38 -24.26
N GLN A 452 -6.17 11.82 -23.01
CA GLN A 452 -5.08 11.28 -22.17
C GLN A 452 -5.27 9.79 -21.86
N PHE A 453 -6.51 9.31 -21.96
CA PHE A 453 -6.90 7.92 -21.66
C PHE A 453 -7.29 7.14 -22.91
N GLY A 454 -7.14 7.72 -24.11
CA GLY A 454 -7.60 7.12 -25.36
C GLY A 454 -9.12 7.15 -25.54
N ASN A 455 -9.85 7.92 -24.73
CA ASN A 455 -11.30 8.04 -24.80
C ASN A 455 -11.74 9.19 -25.71
N ARG A 456 -12.96 9.08 -26.26
CA ARG A 456 -13.59 10.14 -27.04
C ARG A 456 -14.15 11.23 -26.12
N PHE A 457 -13.77 12.49 -26.36
CA PHE A 457 -14.42 13.63 -25.73
C PHE A 457 -15.85 13.80 -26.26
N ILE A 458 -16.79 14.07 -25.36
CA ILE A 458 -18.21 14.27 -25.67
C ILE A 458 -18.55 15.75 -25.45
N PRO A 459 -18.93 16.50 -26.49
CA PRO A 459 -19.46 17.86 -26.36
C PRO A 459 -20.69 17.91 -25.47
N PHE A 460 -20.95 19.05 -24.81
CA PHE A 460 -22.10 19.18 -23.92
C PHE A 460 -23.44 18.93 -24.62
N ASP A 461 -23.59 19.43 -25.84
CA ASP A 461 -24.85 19.31 -26.58
C ASP A 461 -25.20 17.85 -26.90
N ASP A 462 -24.20 16.97 -27.06
CA ASP A 462 -24.41 15.52 -27.25
C ASP A 462 -24.92 14.86 -25.96
N LEU A 463 -24.61 15.41 -24.77
CA LEU A 463 -25.07 14.86 -23.49
C LEU A 463 -26.58 14.98 -23.33
N LEU A 464 -27.20 16.01 -23.93
CA LEU A 464 -28.62 16.31 -23.78
C LEU A 464 -29.52 15.20 -24.34
N GLU A 465 -29.01 14.36 -25.24
CA GLU A 465 -29.72 13.19 -25.74
C GLU A 465 -29.98 12.14 -24.65
N HIS A 466 -29.12 12.05 -23.63
CA HIS A 466 -29.21 11.04 -22.57
C HIS A 466 -29.42 11.63 -21.17
N LEU A 467 -29.14 12.91 -20.98
CA LEU A 467 -29.17 13.55 -19.66
C LEU A 467 -30.55 13.50 -18.99
N PRO A 468 -31.68 13.80 -19.67
CA PRO A 468 -33.01 13.71 -19.05
C PRO A 468 -33.32 12.30 -18.51
N ASP A 469 -33.08 11.27 -19.34
CA ASP A 469 -33.30 9.87 -18.97
C ASP A 469 -32.42 9.45 -17.77
N VAL A 470 -31.15 9.85 -17.78
CA VAL A 470 -30.21 9.56 -16.68
C VAL A 470 -30.68 10.20 -15.37
N VAL A 471 -31.12 11.46 -15.40
CA VAL A 471 -31.60 12.17 -14.20
C VAL A 471 -32.88 11.49 -13.68
N ALA A 472 -33.82 11.16 -14.57
CA ALA A 472 -35.09 10.53 -14.20
C ALA A 472 -34.90 9.10 -13.64
N GLN A 473 -33.93 8.34 -14.15
CA GLN A 473 -33.63 6.97 -13.73
C GLN A 473 -32.73 6.88 -12.49
N THR A 474 -32.21 8.01 -11.98
CA THR A 474 -31.30 8.00 -10.84
C THR A 474 -32.04 7.62 -9.54
N ASP A 475 -31.65 6.53 -8.90
CA ASP A 475 -32.19 6.14 -7.60
C ASP A 475 -31.32 6.62 -6.44
N VAL A 476 -31.94 7.04 -5.33
CA VAL A 476 -31.21 7.39 -4.08
C VAL A 476 -31.32 6.23 -3.10
N VAL A 477 -30.22 5.48 -2.93
CA VAL A 477 -30.17 4.28 -2.11
C VAL A 477 -29.45 4.56 -0.80
N LEU A 478 -30.11 4.24 0.31
CA LEU A 478 -29.57 4.35 1.67
C LEU A 478 -29.07 2.98 2.15
N ASP A 479 -27.76 2.74 2.10
CA ASP A 479 -27.19 1.49 2.57
C ASP A 479 -26.75 1.61 4.04
N ASN A 480 -27.69 1.26 4.93
CA ASN A 480 -27.52 1.23 6.38
C ASN A 480 -27.75 -0.20 6.88
N HIS A 481 -27.12 -0.59 8.00
CA HIS A 481 -27.31 -1.93 8.58
C HIS A 481 -28.78 -2.28 8.90
N ARG A 482 -29.65 -1.26 9.09
CA ARG A 482 -31.09 -1.39 9.39
C ARG A 482 -32.00 -1.39 8.16
N SER A 483 -31.55 -0.96 6.98
CA SER A 483 -32.41 -0.84 5.80
C SER A 483 -32.43 -2.15 5.00
N ARG A 484 -33.61 -2.46 4.42
CA ARG A 484 -33.75 -3.53 3.41
C ARG A 484 -33.35 -3.07 2.00
N ASP A 485 -33.23 -1.76 1.79
CA ASP A 485 -32.71 -1.16 0.55
C ASP A 485 -31.19 -1.33 0.50
N ARG A 486 -30.72 -2.31 -0.27
CA ARG A 486 -29.31 -2.48 -0.61
C ARG A 486 -29.15 -2.35 -2.12
N LEU A 487 -28.00 -1.81 -2.53
CA LEU A 487 -27.61 -1.83 -3.93
C LEU A 487 -27.49 -3.28 -4.41
N ASP A 488 -28.25 -3.60 -5.44
CA ASP A 488 -28.23 -4.87 -6.13
C ASP A 488 -27.78 -4.65 -7.57
N TYR A 489 -26.68 -5.29 -7.94
CA TYR A 489 -26.09 -5.22 -9.28
C TYR A 489 -26.29 -6.54 -10.06
N THR A 490 -27.14 -7.45 -9.57
CA THR A 490 -27.36 -8.77 -10.21
C THR A 490 -28.36 -8.73 -11.36
N GLY A 491 -29.11 -7.64 -11.51
CA GLY A 491 -30.13 -7.43 -12.54
C GLY A 491 -29.72 -6.42 -13.62
N ASP A 492 -30.69 -5.60 -14.05
CA ASP A 492 -30.48 -4.57 -15.06
C ASP A 492 -29.50 -3.47 -14.58
N PRO A 493 -28.85 -2.75 -15.51
CA PRO A 493 -27.97 -1.64 -15.15
C PRO A 493 -28.65 -0.60 -14.26
N VAL A 494 -27.94 -0.20 -13.20
CA VAL A 494 -28.46 0.68 -12.14
C VAL A 494 -27.77 2.03 -12.22
N VAL A 495 -28.52 3.12 -12.16
CA VAL A 495 -28.00 4.48 -11.97
C VAL A 495 -28.37 4.92 -10.56
N ALA A 496 -27.40 5.04 -9.65
CA ALA A 496 -27.72 5.28 -8.23
C ALA A 496 -26.78 6.25 -7.51
N ILE A 497 -27.34 7.01 -6.58
CA ILE A 497 -26.62 7.76 -5.55
C ILE A 497 -26.70 6.97 -4.24
N ALA A 498 -25.59 6.35 -3.87
CA ALA A 498 -25.42 5.59 -2.64
C ALA A 498 -25.03 6.52 -1.48
N VAL A 499 -25.87 6.63 -0.46
CA VAL A 499 -25.55 7.38 0.76
C VAL A 499 -25.35 6.42 1.92
N GLY A 500 -24.21 6.49 2.60
CA GLY A 500 -23.95 5.56 3.70
C GLY A 500 -22.60 5.72 4.39
N GLY A 501 -22.39 4.84 5.39
CA GLY A 501 -21.29 4.91 6.34
C GLY A 501 -20.38 3.69 6.27
N ASN A 502 -20.32 2.91 7.34
CA ASN A 502 -19.37 1.80 7.44
C ASN A 502 -19.59 0.67 6.43
N THR A 503 -20.85 0.33 6.14
CA THR A 503 -21.26 -0.71 5.18
C THR A 503 -20.80 -0.40 3.76
N LEU A 504 -20.99 0.83 3.28
CA LEU A 504 -20.47 1.28 1.98
C LEU A 504 -18.94 1.43 1.97
N SER A 505 -18.34 1.73 3.13
CA SER A 505 -16.87 1.79 3.25
C SER A 505 -16.21 0.41 3.40
N ARG A 506 -16.93 -0.65 3.76
CA ARG A 506 -16.39 -1.99 4.04
C ARG A 506 -17.41 -3.07 3.63
N GLY A 507 -17.15 -3.75 2.52
CA GLY A 507 -17.81 -5.02 2.18
C GLY A 507 -18.74 -5.01 0.96
N LEU A 508 -18.97 -3.86 0.31
CA LEU A 508 -19.71 -3.77 -0.95
C LEU A 508 -18.83 -3.20 -2.07
N THR A 509 -18.85 -3.84 -3.24
CA THR A 509 -18.22 -3.28 -4.46
C THR A 509 -19.22 -2.34 -5.11
N LEU A 510 -18.86 -1.07 -5.30
CA LEU A 510 -19.68 -0.10 -6.03
C LEU A 510 -19.34 -0.21 -7.51
N GLU A 511 -20.13 -1.00 -8.23
CA GLU A 511 -19.99 -1.13 -9.68
C GLU A 511 -20.28 0.22 -10.35
N GLY A 512 -19.47 0.57 -11.35
CA GLY A 512 -19.69 1.81 -12.10
C GLY A 512 -19.47 3.10 -11.32
N LEU A 513 -18.69 3.12 -10.23
CA LEU A 513 -18.46 4.33 -9.44
C LEU A 513 -17.79 5.44 -10.27
N VAL A 514 -18.49 6.57 -10.44
CA VAL A 514 -18.05 7.75 -11.19
C VAL A 514 -17.75 8.94 -10.26
N VAL A 515 -18.63 9.24 -9.30
CA VAL A 515 -18.46 10.38 -8.40
C VAL A 515 -18.36 9.92 -6.95
N SER A 516 -17.43 10.49 -6.21
CA SER A 516 -17.31 10.27 -4.76
C SER A 516 -17.31 11.60 -4.01
N PHE A 517 -18.26 11.78 -3.11
CA PHE A 517 -18.35 12.93 -2.21
C PHE A 517 -18.01 12.47 -0.79
N PHE A 518 -16.87 12.93 -0.26
CA PHE A 518 -16.20 12.32 0.87
C PHE A 518 -15.68 13.36 1.86
N VAL A 519 -16.44 13.58 2.94
CA VAL A 519 -16.12 14.59 3.97
C VAL A 519 -16.00 13.99 5.37
N ARG A 520 -15.93 12.66 5.45
CA ARG A 520 -15.75 11.93 6.70
C ARG A 520 -14.33 12.09 7.24
N SER A 521 -14.20 12.30 8.54
CA SER A 521 -12.93 12.20 9.26
C SER A 521 -12.53 10.74 9.45
N ALA A 522 -11.28 10.42 9.10
CA ALA A 522 -10.66 9.12 9.41
C ALA A 522 -9.37 9.35 10.20
N ARG A 523 -9.11 8.49 11.19
CA ARG A 523 -7.94 8.62 12.09
C ARG A 523 -6.80 7.65 11.77
N THR A 524 -7.07 6.58 11.00
CA THR A 524 -6.06 5.57 10.67
C THR A 524 -5.94 5.37 9.17
N TYR A 525 -4.72 5.12 8.71
CA TYR A 525 -4.38 4.89 7.29
C TYR A 525 -5.10 3.68 6.71
N ASP A 526 -5.21 2.60 7.50
CA ASP A 526 -5.97 1.41 7.11
C ASP A 526 -7.42 1.76 6.76
N THR A 527 -8.06 2.54 7.63
CA THR A 527 -9.43 3.02 7.39
C THR A 527 -9.49 3.88 6.12
N LEU A 528 -8.50 4.75 5.86
CA LEU A 528 -8.47 5.57 4.64
C LEU A 528 -8.36 4.74 3.34
N LEU A 529 -7.45 3.77 3.26
CA LEU A 529 -7.29 2.96 2.04
C LEU A 529 -8.50 2.06 1.79
N GLN A 530 -9.05 1.47 2.84
CA GLN A 530 -10.26 0.66 2.72
C GLN A 530 -11.48 1.47 2.26
N MET A 531 -11.49 2.79 2.52
CA MET A 531 -12.54 3.72 2.10
C MET A 531 -12.40 4.20 0.64
N GLY A 532 -11.21 4.06 0.03
CA GLY A 532 -10.93 4.49 -1.35
C GLY A 532 -11.58 3.62 -2.42
N ARG A 533 -12.91 3.64 -2.53
CA ARG A 533 -13.67 2.83 -3.52
C ARG A 533 -13.50 3.31 -4.96
N TRP A 534 -12.94 4.50 -5.14
CA TRP A 534 -12.59 5.07 -6.44
C TRP A 534 -11.31 4.49 -7.05
N PHE A 535 -10.62 3.57 -6.36
CA PHE A 535 -9.54 2.80 -6.97
C PHE A 535 -10.10 1.69 -7.90
N GLY A 536 -9.23 1.05 -8.67
CA GLY A 536 -9.59 -0.05 -9.57
C GLY A 536 -9.67 0.34 -11.05
N PHE A 537 -10.25 -0.53 -11.87
CA PHE A 537 -10.34 -0.35 -13.32
C PHE A 537 -11.62 0.42 -13.70
N ARG A 538 -11.55 1.25 -14.74
CA ARG A 538 -12.67 2.06 -15.25
C ARG A 538 -12.68 2.10 -16.79
N PRO A 539 -12.70 0.94 -17.46
CA PRO A 539 -12.46 0.85 -18.90
C PRO A 539 -13.47 1.67 -19.70
N GLY A 540 -12.99 2.60 -20.52
CA GLY A 540 -13.82 3.44 -21.40
C GLY A 540 -14.36 4.72 -20.77
N TYR A 541 -14.09 4.95 -19.48
CA TYR A 541 -14.50 6.15 -18.77
C TYR A 541 -13.49 6.65 -17.72
N GLU A 542 -12.22 6.31 -17.88
CA GLU A 542 -11.11 6.64 -16.98
C GLU A 542 -10.93 8.15 -16.73
N ASP A 543 -11.38 9.00 -17.64
CA ASP A 543 -11.33 10.46 -17.56
C ASP A 543 -12.45 11.09 -16.71
N LEU A 544 -13.54 10.35 -16.51
CA LEU A 544 -14.76 10.85 -15.87
C LEU A 544 -14.77 10.81 -14.33
N PRO A 545 -14.04 9.93 -13.62
CA PRO A 545 -14.05 9.92 -12.17
C PRO A 545 -13.72 11.28 -11.54
N ARG A 546 -14.51 11.69 -10.55
CA ARG A 546 -14.26 12.90 -9.76
C ARG A 546 -14.54 12.68 -8.28
N ILE A 547 -13.72 13.32 -7.45
CA ILE A 547 -13.81 13.18 -5.99
C ILE A 547 -13.89 14.55 -5.34
N TRP A 548 -14.91 14.77 -4.53
CA TRP A 548 -15.04 15.93 -3.66
C TRP A 548 -14.62 15.54 -2.25
N MET A 549 -13.62 16.21 -1.68
CA MET A 549 -13.16 15.95 -0.32
C MET A 549 -12.50 17.15 0.33
N THR A 550 -12.25 17.11 1.64
CA THR A 550 -11.51 18.18 2.32
C THR A 550 -10.03 18.18 1.95
N LYS A 551 -9.34 19.32 2.12
CA LYS A 551 -7.90 19.46 1.83
C LYS A 551 -7.06 18.47 2.63
N GLN A 552 -7.38 18.31 3.92
CA GLN A 552 -6.70 17.36 4.81
C GLN A 552 -6.78 15.92 4.30
N LEU A 553 -7.94 15.47 3.80
CA LEU A 553 -8.10 14.11 3.28
C LEU A 553 -7.27 13.89 2.00
N LYS A 554 -7.23 14.89 1.11
CA LYS A 554 -6.37 14.85 -0.09
C LYS A 554 -4.89 14.66 0.29
N GLU A 555 -4.42 15.41 1.29
CA GLU A 555 -3.05 15.32 1.79
C GLU A 555 -2.75 13.94 2.39
N TYR A 556 -3.68 13.38 3.18
CA TYR A 556 -3.54 12.04 3.73
C TYR A 556 -3.46 10.96 2.64
N PHE A 557 -4.29 11.03 1.60
CA PHE A 557 -4.21 10.08 0.48
C PHE A 557 -2.91 10.23 -0.33
N ARG A 558 -2.43 11.45 -0.56
CA ARG A 558 -1.14 11.68 -1.24
C ARG A 558 0.04 11.12 -0.43
N HIS A 559 0.04 11.37 0.87
CA HIS A 559 1.05 10.85 1.78
C HIS A 559 1.05 9.32 1.76
N LEU A 560 -0.13 8.72 1.77
CA LEU A 560 -0.30 7.27 1.74
C LEU A 560 0.13 6.62 0.43
N ALA A 561 -0.13 7.27 -0.70
CA ALA A 561 0.40 6.84 -2.00
C ALA A 561 1.95 6.85 -2.00
N THR A 562 2.56 7.81 -1.32
CA THR A 562 4.02 7.90 -1.17
C THR A 562 4.55 6.72 -0.36
N VAL A 563 3.96 6.45 0.81
CA VAL A 563 4.37 5.33 1.68
C VAL A 563 4.19 3.98 1.00
N GLU A 564 3.08 3.78 0.27
CA GLU A 564 2.84 2.54 -0.47
C GLU A 564 3.94 2.32 -1.53
N HIS A 565 4.30 3.36 -2.27
CA HIS A 565 5.36 3.28 -3.29
C HIS A 565 6.73 3.00 -2.67
N GLU A 566 7.08 3.66 -1.57
CA GLU A 566 8.34 3.43 -0.83
C GLU A 566 8.46 1.98 -0.37
N ILE A 567 7.42 1.40 0.23
CA ILE A 567 7.44 0.01 0.67
C ILE A 567 7.63 -0.94 -0.52
N ARG A 568 6.98 -0.66 -1.66
CA ARG A 568 7.14 -1.49 -2.86
C ARG A 568 8.53 -1.37 -3.48
N LEU A 569 9.18 -0.21 -3.37
CA LEU A 569 10.59 -0.04 -3.75
C LEU A 569 11.51 -0.80 -2.80
N ASP A 570 11.27 -0.68 -1.49
CA ASP A 570 12.00 -1.42 -0.46
C ASP A 570 11.91 -2.93 -0.69
N ILE A 571 10.71 -3.48 -0.94
CA ILE A 571 10.53 -4.90 -1.26
C ILE A 571 11.34 -5.31 -2.51
N ARG A 572 11.38 -4.46 -3.55
CA ARG A 572 12.17 -4.72 -4.76
C ARG A 572 13.67 -4.76 -4.44
N ARG A 573 14.15 -3.75 -3.72
CA ARG A 573 15.55 -3.66 -3.29
C ARG A 573 15.96 -4.85 -2.41
N TYR A 574 15.08 -5.26 -1.50
CA TYR A 574 15.35 -6.35 -0.57
C TYR A 574 15.49 -7.70 -1.26
N GLU A 575 14.83 -7.92 -2.40
CA GLU A 575 15.00 -9.15 -3.18
C GLU A 575 16.37 -9.19 -3.85
N GLU A 576 16.81 -8.06 -4.44
CA GLU A 576 18.12 -7.94 -5.09
C GLU A 576 19.28 -8.14 -4.10
N GLU A 577 19.11 -7.64 -2.87
CA GLU A 577 20.05 -7.80 -1.76
C GLU A 577 19.90 -9.17 -1.04
N ASN A 578 18.99 -10.06 -1.48
CA ASN A 578 18.67 -11.36 -0.85
C ASN A 578 18.34 -11.27 0.66
N ILE A 579 17.61 -10.23 1.04
CA ILE A 579 17.20 -9.99 2.42
C ILE A 579 15.98 -10.84 2.76
N PRO A 580 16.01 -11.58 3.88
CA PRO A 580 14.90 -12.44 4.26
C PRO A 580 13.71 -11.63 4.80
N PRO A 581 12.48 -12.19 4.74
CA PRO A 581 11.29 -11.57 5.29
C PRO A 581 11.44 -11.11 6.74
N SER A 582 12.18 -11.83 7.59
CA SER A 582 12.39 -11.47 9.01
C SER A 582 13.07 -10.11 9.24
N GLU A 583 13.73 -9.54 8.23
CA GLU A 583 14.34 -8.21 8.31
C GLU A 583 13.44 -7.09 7.78
N VAL A 584 12.39 -7.42 7.01
CA VAL A 584 11.49 -6.46 6.37
C VAL A 584 10.70 -5.66 7.41
N GLY A 585 10.13 -6.35 8.40
CA GLY A 585 9.36 -5.70 9.46
C GLY A 585 10.18 -4.69 10.26
N VAL A 586 11.45 -4.98 10.53
CA VAL A 586 12.36 -4.05 11.20
C VAL A 586 12.64 -2.83 10.32
N ARG A 587 12.90 -3.03 9.03
CA ARG A 587 13.19 -1.93 8.09
C ARG A 587 11.99 -1.00 7.89
N ILE A 588 10.78 -1.55 7.81
CA ILE A 588 9.53 -0.79 7.72
C ILE A 588 9.25 -0.02 9.02
N ARG A 589 9.45 -0.63 10.20
CA ARG A 589 9.31 0.08 11.50
C ARG A 589 10.22 1.30 11.60
N THR A 590 11.39 1.22 10.98
CA THR A 590 12.38 2.30 10.97
C THR A 590 12.13 3.33 9.88
N HIS A 591 11.07 3.19 9.09
CA HIS A 591 10.71 4.14 8.06
C HIS A 591 10.18 5.43 8.71
N PRO A 592 10.82 6.58 8.47
CA PRO A 592 10.45 7.82 9.14
C PRO A 592 9.00 8.24 9.01
N VAL A 593 8.46 8.04 7.82
CA VAL A 593 7.10 8.43 7.45
C VAL A 593 6.05 7.62 8.25
N LEU A 594 6.40 6.42 8.71
CA LEU A 594 5.54 5.58 9.54
C LEU A 594 5.53 5.98 11.02
N ASN A 595 6.57 6.67 11.53
CA ASN A 595 6.58 7.19 12.90
C ASN A 595 5.55 8.31 13.13
N VAL A 596 5.13 9.03 12.07
CA VAL A 596 4.01 10.01 12.14
C VAL A 596 2.69 9.30 12.40
N THR A 597 2.53 8.08 11.88
CA THR A 597 1.28 7.32 11.96
C THR A 597 1.04 6.73 13.36
N ALA A 598 2.12 6.46 14.10
CA ALA A 598 2.06 6.00 15.49
C ALA A 598 1.57 7.07 16.48
N LYS A 599 1.65 8.38 16.12
CA LYS A 599 1.10 9.47 16.94
C LYS A 599 -0.44 9.46 17.02
N MET A 600 -1.14 8.74 16.15
CA MET A 600 -2.62 8.77 16.07
C MET A 600 -3.33 7.66 16.87
N GLY A 601 -2.61 6.81 17.61
CA GLY A 601 -3.22 5.74 18.41
C GLY A 601 -2.28 5.14 19.44
N ARG A 602 -2.43 5.57 20.71
CA ARG A 602 -1.65 5.21 21.91
C ARG A 602 -0.14 5.46 21.80
N ALA A 603 0.48 5.79 22.95
CA ALA A 603 1.93 5.89 23.06
C ALA A 603 2.59 4.58 22.58
N ARG A 604 3.16 4.60 21.38
CA ARG A 604 3.99 3.54 20.84
C ARG A 604 5.40 4.07 20.67
N THR A 605 6.36 3.21 21.01
CA THR A 605 7.77 3.51 20.92
C THR A 605 8.14 3.77 19.46
N ALA A 606 8.82 4.88 19.18
CA ALA A 606 9.26 5.20 17.83
C ALA A 606 10.55 4.43 17.52
N TYR A 607 10.65 3.89 16.30
CA TYR A 607 11.79 3.11 15.85
C TYR A 607 12.48 3.83 14.69
N ALA A 608 13.81 3.88 14.68
CA ALA A 608 14.58 4.44 13.56
C ALA A 608 15.87 3.65 13.29
N SER A 609 16.23 3.55 12.02
CA SER A 609 17.49 3.01 11.51
C SER A 609 17.87 3.89 10.35
N TYR A 610 19.03 4.54 10.46
CA TYR A 610 19.49 5.47 9.46
C TYR A 610 20.57 4.89 8.54
N GLY A 611 21.08 3.68 8.81
CA GLY A 611 22.18 3.08 8.06
C GLY A 611 21.93 3.04 6.55
N GLY A 612 22.86 3.62 5.78
CA GLY A 612 22.79 3.72 4.31
C GLY A 612 21.82 4.77 3.78
N ARG A 613 21.03 5.42 4.64
CA ARG A 613 20.03 6.42 4.27
C ARG A 613 20.60 7.82 4.29
N ARG A 614 19.93 8.71 3.56
CA ARG A 614 20.05 10.16 3.73
C ARG A 614 18.75 10.71 4.30
N VAL A 615 18.84 11.65 5.22
CA VAL A 615 17.69 12.41 5.77
C VAL A 615 17.99 13.89 5.63
N GLN A 616 17.01 14.73 5.29
CA GLN A 616 17.25 16.13 4.92
C GLN A 616 16.09 17.03 5.31
N THR A 617 16.39 18.28 5.68
CA THR A 617 15.35 19.22 6.09
C THR A 617 14.60 19.74 4.87
N ARG A 618 13.28 19.75 4.99
CA ARG A 618 12.36 20.14 3.91
C ARG A 618 11.41 21.27 4.30
N TYR A 619 10.98 21.28 5.57
CA TYR A 619 10.01 22.23 6.09
C TYR A 619 10.70 23.20 7.05
N PHE A 620 10.34 24.47 6.95
CA PHE A 620 10.83 25.54 7.83
C PHE A 620 9.67 26.41 8.29
N ARG A 621 9.81 27.02 9.47
CA ARG A 621 8.89 28.06 9.96
C ARG A 621 9.40 29.42 9.50
N GLU A 622 9.03 29.86 8.30
CA GLU A 622 9.64 31.04 7.69
C GLU A 622 9.35 32.36 8.44
N SER A 623 8.30 32.38 9.25
CA SER A 623 7.84 33.52 10.04
C SER A 623 8.38 33.53 11.48
N ASP A 624 9.06 32.46 11.92
CA ASP A 624 9.53 32.29 13.31
C ASP A 624 11.01 32.68 13.41
N LEU A 625 11.27 33.90 13.89
CA LEU A 625 12.63 34.44 13.96
C LEU A 625 13.51 33.68 14.94
N ASP A 626 12.99 33.35 16.13
CA ASP A 626 13.75 32.67 17.18
C ASP A 626 14.15 31.27 16.70
N TRP A 627 13.23 30.53 16.08
CA TRP A 627 13.50 29.22 15.49
C TRP A 627 14.61 29.25 14.44
N LEU A 628 14.62 30.26 13.56
CA LEU A 628 15.63 30.42 12.52
C LEU A 628 16.99 30.83 13.08
N VAL A 629 17.02 31.73 14.06
CA VAL A 629 18.25 32.19 14.72
C VAL A 629 18.88 31.07 15.53
N ASP A 630 18.10 30.30 16.28
CA ASP A 630 18.58 29.16 17.07
C ASP A 630 19.23 28.09 16.17
N ASN A 631 18.63 27.81 15.01
CA ASN A 631 19.19 26.89 14.02
C ASN A 631 20.50 27.39 13.39
N LEU A 632 20.60 28.69 13.13
CA LEU A 632 21.84 29.33 12.70
C LEU A 632 22.93 29.25 13.78
N GLU A 633 22.57 29.46 15.04
CA GLU A 633 23.49 29.38 16.17
C GLU A 633 23.97 27.95 16.39
N ALA A 634 23.08 26.95 16.35
CA ALA A 634 23.46 25.54 16.45
C ALA A 634 24.51 25.16 15.38
N ALA A 635 24.32 25.62 14.13
CA ALA A 635 25.26 25.38 13.04
C ALA A 635 26.59 26.12 13.22
N ARG A 636 26.57 27.37 13.72
CA ARG A 636 27.78 28.13 14.07
C ARG A 636 28.57 27.44 15.17
N THR A 637 27.92 27.00 16.24
CA THR A 637 28.55 26.29 17.35
C THR A 637 29.20 24.98 16.89
N LEU A 638 28.52 24.23 16.01
CA LEU A 638 29.08 23.00 15.42
C LEU A 638 30.39 23.28 14.68
N VAL A 639 30.38 24.24 13.74
CA VAL A 639 31.55 24.55 12.91
C VAL A 639 32.68 25.14 13.75
N GLY A 640 32.38 26.12 14.61
CA GLY A 640 33.38 26.79 15.44
C GLY A 640 34.06 25.85 16.43
N ASP A 641 33.31 24.98 17.11
CA ASP A 641 33.88 24.05 18.08
C ASP A 641 34.63 22.90 17.41
N ALA A 642 34.17 22.43 16.24
CA ALA A 642 34.89 21.45 15.45
C ALA A 642 36.29 21.96 15.04
N LEU A 643 36.40 23.23 14.64
CA LEU A 643 37.69 23.84 14.29
C LEU A 643 38.61 23.99 15.50
N ARG A 644 38.06 24.40 16.66
CA ARG A 644 38.85 24.49 17.91
C ARG A 644 39.39 23.14 18.37
N ASP A 645 38.64 22.07 18.12
CA ASP A 645 39.04 20.69 18.43
C ASP A 645 39.88 20.03 17.31
N GLY A 646 40.33 20.80 16.32
CA GLY A 646 41.33 20.37 15.33
C GLY A 646 40.78 19.69 14.07
N ALA A 647 39.50 19.89 13.73
CA ALA A 647 38.96 19.44 12.45
C ALA A 647 39.76 20.05 11.28
N SER A 648 40.04 19.23 10.26
CA SER A 648 40.80 19.67 9.09
C SER A 648 39.88 20.43 8.13
N LEU A 649 40.19 21.70 7.89
CA LEU A 649 39.47 22.57 6.98
C LEU A 649 39.99 22.43 5.55
N GLN A 650 39.08 22.16 4.61
CA GLN A 650 39.35 22.09 3.17
C GLN A 650 38.33 22.96 2.42
N ASP A 651 38.80 24.09 1.89
CA ASP A 651 38.02 24.94 0.97
C ASP A 651 38.16 24.41 -0.46
N ARG A 652 37.04 24.20 -1.16
CA ARG A 652 37.03 23.72 -2.55
C ARG A 652 37.16 24.85 -3.58
N GLY A 653 37.12 26.11 -3.16
CA GLY A 653 37.24 27.29 -4.02
C GLY A 653 35.98 27.64 -4.80
N THR A 654 34.92 26.84 -4.69
CA THR A 654 33.62 27.03 -5.35
C THR A 654 32.51 27.50 -4.41
N GLY A 655 32.84 27.76 -3.14
CA GLY A 655 31.92 28.19 -2.08
C GLY A 655 31.57 27.10 -1.08
N GLU A 656 31.88 25.83 -1.39
CA GLU A 656 31.74 24.71 -0.47
C GLU A 656 32.99 24.51 0.40
N VAL A 657 32.75 24.29 1.68
CA VAL A 657 33.80 24.10 2.69
C VAL A 657 33.60 22.74 3.38
N LEU A 658 34.64 21.93 3.44
CA LEU A 658 34.63 20.63 4.13
C LEU A 658 35.44 20.69 5.42
N LEU A 659 34.83 20.28 6.53
CA LEU A 659 35.50 20.01 7.80
C LEU A 659 35.59 18.49 7.96
N ARG A 660 36.81 17.96 7.93
CA ARG A 660 37.08 16.52 8.09
C ARG A 660 37.48 16.19 9.52
N ASN A 661 37.26 14.94 9.91
CA ASN A 661 37.58 14.41 11.24
C ASN A 661 36.86 15.14 12.39
N VAL A 662 35.61 15.54 12.16
CA VAL A 662 34.78 16.16 13.20
C VAL A 662 34.38 15.09 14.22
N ASP A 663 34.66 15.34 15.49
CA ASP A 663 34.28 14.46 16.59
C ASP A 663 32.75 14.39 16.73
N VAL A 664 32.23 13.17 16.89
CA VAL A 664 30.79 12.90 17.02
C VAL A 664 30.10 13.72 18.13
N ARG A 665 30.82 14.11 19.20
CA ARG A 665 30.26 14.94 20.29
C ARG A 665 29.72 16.27 19.79
N HIS A 666 30.37 16.88 18.80
CA HIS A 666 29.90 18.13 18.21
C HIS A 666 28.64 17.94 17.37
N VAL A 667 28.56 16.80 16.66
CA VAL A 667 27.40 16.42 15.85
C VAL A 667 26.20 16.09 16.74
N LEU A 668 26.39 15.35 17.83
CA LEU A 668 25.31 15.05 18.79
C LEU A 668 24.74 16.32 19.40
N ARG A 669 25.59 17.26 19.82
CA ARG A 669 25.16 18.56 20.34
C ARG A 669 24.45 19.42 19.29
N PHE A 670 24.86 19.34 18.02
CA PHE A 670 24.12 19.97 16.93
C PHE A 670 22.73 19.37 16.79
N VAL A 671 22.61 18.04 16.77
CA VAL A 671 21.33 17.33 16.69
C VAL A 671 20.41 17.74 17.85
N ASP A 672 20.93 17.82 19.08
CA ASP A 672 20.13 18.18 20.26
C ASP A 672 19.60 19.63 20.24
N ASN A 673 20.31 20.55 19.59
CA ASN A 673 19.96 21.97 19.55
C ASN A 673 19.28 22.41 18.24
N TYR A 674 19.42 21.64 17.16
CA TYR A 674 18.82 21.95 15.88
C TYR A 674 17.32 21.62 15.90
N GLN A 675 16.50 22.65 15.71
CA GLN A 675 15.05 22.55 15.69
C GLN A 675 14.56 22.06 14.33
N VAL A 676 13.63 21.11 14.36
CA VAL A 676 13.07 20.44 13.19
C VAL A 676 11.55 20.64 13.18
N HIS A 677 10.97 20.89 12.00
CA HIS A 677 9.53 21.02 11.86
C HIS A 677 8.81 19.69 12.17
N GLU A 678 7.64 19.75 12.82
CA GLU A 678 6.87 18.56 13.24
C GLU A 678 6.43 17.62 12.10
N ASP A 679 6.39 18.14 10.87
CA ASP A 679 6.14 17.41 9.64
C ASP A 679 7.39 16.69 9.06
N SER A 680 8.56 16.76 9.73
CA SER A 680 9.81 16.06 9.34
C SER A 680 10.18 14.95 10.35
N PRO A 681 9.40 13.87 10.44
CA PRO A 681 9.63 12.78 11.41
C PRO A 681 10.96 12.04 11.23
N ASP A 682 11.53 12.09 10.02
CA ASP A 682 12.83 11.54 9.64
C ASP A 682 14.01 12.24 10.28
N LEU A 683 13.75 13.43 10.81
CA LEU A 683 14.75 14.27 11.43
C LEU A 683 14.52 14.44 12.93
N GLU A 684 13.66 13.62 13.55
CA GLU A 684 13.41 13.67 15.00
C GLU A 684 14.73 13.56 15.79
N PRO A 685 15.16 14.64 16.48
CA PRO A 685 16.49 14.73 17.09
C PRO A 685 16.82 13.56 18.03
N ARG A 686 15.85 13.13 18.84
CA ARG A 686 16.02 12.04 19.79
C ARG A 686 16.33 10.71 19.10
N LEU A 687 15.73 10.45 17.94
CA LEU A 687 15.95 9.22 17.18
C LEU A 687 17.34 9.24 16.53
N ILE A 688 17.76 10.37 15.95
CA ILE A 688 19.10 10.52 15.37
C ILE A 688 20.17 10.36 16.46
N HIS A 689 20.03 11.10 17.56
CA HIS A 689 20.95 11.05 18.69
C HIS A 689 21.13 9.63 19.19
N ALA A 690 20.02 8.95 19.47
CA ALA A 690 20.05 7.59 20.01
C ALA A 690 20.63 6.57 19.00
N TYR A 691 20.41 6.76 17.69
CA TYR A 691 21.06 5.96 16.64
C TYR A 691 22.56 6.13 16.60
N ILE A 692 23.06 7.37 16.61
CA ILE A 692 24.50 7.65 16.61
C ILE A 692 25.16 7.05 17.86
N GLU A 693 24.58 7.25 19.05
CA GLU A 693 25.09 6.62 20.28
C GLU A 693 25.15 5.10 20.19
N LYS A 694 24.13 4.47 19.60
CA LYS A 694 24.10 3.02 19.43
C LYS A 694 25.24 2.56 18.53
N GLU A 695 25.45 3.18 17.38
CA GLU A 695 26.56 2.81 16.47
C GLU A 695 27.94 3.04 17.11
N ASN A 696 28.11 4.11 17.91
CA ASN A 696 29.35 4.41 18.63
C ASN A 696 29.74 3.32 19.65
N ARG A 697 28.75 2.60 20.21
CA ARG A 697 28.95 1.56 21.24
C ARG A 697 29.11 0.14 20.66
N ARG A 698 28.99 -0.03 19.33
CA ARG A 698 29.03 -1.35 18.68
C ARG A 698 30.45 -1.83 18.41
N SER A 699 30.56 -3.08 17.97
CA SER A 699 31.79 -3.68 17.49
C SER A 699 31.54 -4.24 16.08
N PRO A 700 32.18 -3.70 15.03
CA PRO A 700 33.09 -2.54 15.06
C PRO A 700 32.35 -1.24 15.42
N GLN A 701 33.08 -0.26 15.96
CA GLN A 701 32.55 1.07 16.25
C GLN A 701 32.42 1.84 14.93
N SER A 702 31.30 2.55 14.75
CA SER A 702 31.03 3.40 13.58
C SER A 702 30.49 4.74 14.06
N LEU A 703 30.52 5.77 13.19
CA LEU A 703 30.01 7.12 13.44
C LEU A 703 30.74 7.93 14.52
N LEU A 704 31.93 7.50 14.95
CA LEU A 704 32.77 8.28 15.86
C LEU A 704 33.37 9.54 15.20
N SER A 705 33.49 9.51 13.88
CA SER A 705 34.02 10.62 13.08
C SER A 705 33.05 11.01 11.97
N TRP A 706 32.98 12.30 11.71
CA TRP A 706 32.09 12.90 10.72
C TRP A 706 32.85 13.86 9.79
N THR A 707 32.38 13.96 8.54
CA THR A 707 32.65 15.14 7.72
C THR A 707 31.46 16.08 7.80
N VAL A 708 31.72 17.36 8.07
CA VAL A 708 30.71 18.43 7.99
C VAL A 708 31.00 19.26 6.74
N ALA A 709 30.07 19.29 5.79
CA ALA A 709 30.19 20.11 4.60
C ALA A 709 29.26 21.32 4.71
N VAL A 710 29.80 22.53 4.60
CA VAL A 710 29.01 23.75 4.45
C VAL A 710 28.81 23.99 2.95
N MET A 711 27.60 23.73 2.47
CA MET A 711 27.17 23.78 1.08
C MET A 711 26.72 25.20 0.70
N GLY A 712 27.64 26.15 0.79
CA GLY A 712 27.41 27.53 0.37
C GLY A 712 27.74 27.76 -1.11
N GLY A 713 27.51 28.99 -1.56
CA GLY A 713 27.98 29.50 -2.86
C GLY A 713 29.10 30.53 -2.70
N PRO A 714 29.66 31.02 -3.82
CA PRO A 714 30.51 32.21 -3.80
C PRO A 714 29.75 33.37 -3.17
N VAL A 715 30.41 34.16 -2.31
CA VAL A 715 29.76 35.31 -1.63
C VAL A 715 29.42 36.38 -2.68
N PRO A 716 28.14 36.57 -3.03
CA PRO A 716 27.79 37.52 -4.09
C PRO A 716 27.76 38.96 -3.55
N ASP A 717 27.31 39.13 -2.30
CA ASP A 717 27.27 40.38 -1.56
C ASP A 717 27.27 40.13 -0.04
N ALA A 718 27.38 41.19 0.76
CA ALA A 718 27.38 41.10 2.22
C ALA A 718 26.03 40.70 2.83
N ARG A 719 24.91 40.85 2.10
CA ARG A 719 23.56 40.50 2.55
C ARG A 719 23.33 38.99 2.49
N HIS A 720 24.01 38.29 1.59
CA HIS A 720 23.93 36.86 1.37
C HIS A 720 25.11 36.09 1.97
N LEU A 721 25.81 36.69 2.93
CA LEU A 721 26.96 36.11 3.61
C LEU A 721 26.54 35.48 4.94
N VAL A 722 26.85 34.19 5.14
CA VAL A 722 26.71 33.52 6.44
C VAL A 722 28.10 33.23 7.01
N LYS A 723 28.36 33.78 8.21
CA LYS A 723 29.57 33.53 8.98
C LYS A 723 29.30 32.40 9.98
N PHE A 724 30.01 31.28 9.82
CA PHE A 724 29.96 30.15 10.74
C PHE A 724 31.08 30.23 11.79
N ASP A 725 32.27 30.65 11.36
CA ASP A 725 33.45 30.91 12.18
C ASP A 725 34.29 32.03 11.52
N GLU A 726 35.34 32.53 12.18
CA GLU A 726 36.29 33.47 11.55
C GLU A 726 36.89 32.90 10.26
N GLN A 727 37.15 31.59 10.24
CA GLN A 727 37.77 30.87 9.11
C GLN A 727 36.75 30.33 8.09
N VAL A 728 35.45 30.30 8.42
CA VAL A 728 34.41 29.70 7.57
C VAL A 728 33.29 30.70 7.30
N GLN A 729 33.36 31.29 6.11
CA GLN A 729 32.40 32.29 5.63
C GLN A 729 31.99 31.92 4.21
N VAL A 730 30.68 31.77 3.98
CA VAL A 730 30.16 31.29 2.69
C VAL A 730 28.97 32.11 2.24
N GLY A 731 28.75 32.15 0.93
CA GLY A 731 27.52 32.69 0.35
C GLY A 731 26.33 31.76 0.57
N THR A 732 25.14 32.33 0.58
CA THR A 732 23.89 31.55 0.62
C THR A 732 23.56 30.89 -0.72
N VAL A 733 22.79 29.82 -0.67
CA VAL A 733 22.17 29.15 -1.82
C VAL A 733 20.71 29.55 -1.97
N HIS A 734 20.15 29.35 -3.17
CA HIS A 734 18.75 29.65 -3.44
C HIS A 734 17.85 28.40 -3.34
N ARG A 735 16.77 28.51 -2.56
CA ARG A 735 15.69 27.53 -2.49
C ARG A 735 14.35 28.25 -2.33
N SER A 736 13.46 28.08 -3.30
CA SER A 736 12.11 28.67 -3.28
C SER A 736 11.08 27.72 -2.66
N LYS A 737 9.99 28.27 -2.12
CA LYS A 737 8.90 27.48 -1.50
C LYS A 737 7.76 27.21 -2.47
N LEU A 738 6.99 26.15 -2.24
CA LEU A 738 5.79 25.85 -3.03
C LEU A 738 4.69 26.91 -2.82
N LYS A 739 3.85 27.13 -3.83
CA LYS A 739 2.69 28.04 -3.71
C LYS A 739 1.61 27.49 -2.77
N ASP A 740 1.45 26.17 -2.71
CA ASP A 740 0.38 25.50 -1.94
C ASP A 740 0.93 24.74 -0.71
N SER A 741 1.85 25.36 0.04
CA SER A 741 2.55 24.72 1.16
C SER A 741 1.71 24.48 2.43
N GLY A 742 0.41 24.78 2.41
CA GLY A 742 -0.53 24.40 3.46
C GLY A 742 -0.17 24.92 4.86
N GLY A 743 -0.45 26.20 5.14
CA GLY A 743 -0.27 26.80 6.47
C GLY A 743 0.98 27.69 6.61
N GLU A 744 1.42 27.92 7.85
CA GLU A 744 2.62 28.70 8.24
C GLU A 744 3.92 27.89 8.08
N LYS A 745 4.07 27.15 6.99
CA LYS A 745 5.28 26.37 6.69
C LYS A 745 5.78 26.62 5.27
N ALA A 746 7.10 26.70 5.15
CA ALA A 746 7.81 26.76 3.88
C ALA A 746 8.29 25.36 3.50
N ASP A 747 7.70 24.80 2.44
CA ASP A 747 8.14 23.53 1.83
C ASP A 747 9.07 23.81 0.65
N ILE A 748 10.35 23.43 0.78
CA ILE A 748 11.36 23.57 -0.29
C ILE A 748 11.51 22.32 -1.18
N LYS A 749 10.82 21.22 -0.85
CA LYS A 749 10.97 19.85 -1.40
C LYS A 749 12.32 19.20 -1.09
N THR A 750 13.32 19.45 -1.92
CA THR A 750 14.58 18.70 -1.90
C THR A 750 15.72 19.68 -1.62
N LEU A 751 16.51 19.37 -0.59
CA LEU A 751 17.64 20.19 -0.18
C LEU A 751 18.90 19.83 -0.97
N MET A 752 19.20 18.54 -1.09
CA MET A 752 20.42 18.01 -1.70
C MET A 752 20.21 17.35 -3.06
N THR A 753 21.22 17.39 -3.93
CA THR A 753 21.29 16.58 -5.15
C THR A 753 22.01 15.25 -4.88
N LYS A 754 21.87 14.27 -5.76
CA LYS A 754 22.41 12.91 -5.55
C LYS A 754 23.94 12.90 -5.41
N GLU A 755 24.65 13.76 -6.15
CA GLU A 755 26.11 13.83 -6.12
C GLU A 755 26.66 14.30 -4.77
N HIS A 756 25.88 15.01 -3.96
CA HIS A 756 26.32 15.48 -2.63
C HIS A 756 26.59 14.32 -1.66
N ARG A 757 26.12 13.09 -1.95
CA ARG A 757 26.38 11.89 -1.14
C ARG A 757 27.86 11.53 -1.02
N VAL A 758 28.64 11.91 -2.04
CA VAL A 758 30.07 11.58 -2.17
C VAL A 758 30.93 12.84 -2.21
N ILE A 759 30.41 13.97 -1.71
CA ILE A 759 31.09 15.28 -1.79
C ILE A 759 32.44 15.29 -1.03
N ASP A 760 32.55 14.45 0.00
CA ASP A 760 33.73 14.23 0.82
C ASP A 760 34.70 13.18 0.24
N MET A 761 34.34 12.53 -0.86
CA MET A 761 35.18 11.54 -1.56
C MET A 761 35.91 12.15 -2.75
N ASP A 762 37.00 11.53 -3.20
CA ASP A 762 37.75 11.93 -4.41
C ASP A 762 37.06 11.43 -5.69
N VAL A 763 35.83 11.90 -5.91
CA VAL A 763 35.00 11.53 -7.06
C VAL A 763 34.64 12.80 -7.83
N PRO A 764 35.01 12.91 -9.11
CA PRO A 764 34.64 14.07 -9.92
C PRO A 764 33.11 14.23 -10.01
N ALA A 765 32.61 15.47 -9.83
CA ALA A 765 31.17 15.74 -9.84
C ALA A 765 30.46 15.27 -11.13
N ALA A 766 31.14 15.36 -12.28
CA ALA A 766 30.63 14.86 -13.55
C ALA A 766 30.46 13.33 -13.57
N GLU A 767 31.33 12.59 -12.89
CA GLU A 767 31.20 11.13 -12.74
C GLU A 767 30.08 10.78 -11.77
N ALA A 768 30.02 11.47 -10.62
CA ALA A 768 28.98 11.26 -9.62
C ALA A 768 27.57 11.46 -10.21
N ARG A 769 27.39 12.49 -11.06
CA ARG A 769 26.12 12.75 -11.77
C ARG A 769 25.71 11.63 -12.73
N ARG A 770 26.66 10.90 -13.31
CA ARG A 770 26.39 9.79 -14.23
C ARG A 770 26.02 8.49 -13.52
N LYS A 771 26.44 8.31 -12.26
CA LYS A 771 26.08 7.11 -11.48
C LYS A 771 24.62 7.17 -11.03
N SER A 772 24.02 5.99 -10.86
CA SER A 772 22.76 5.86 -10.14
C SER A 772 22.99 6.19 -8.66
N GLU A 773 21.92 6.52 -7.94
CA GLU A 773 21.99 6.75 -6.51
C GLU A 773 22.50 5.51 -5.76
N GLU A 774 22.02 4.31 -6.13
CA GLU A 774 22.53 3.03 -5.61
C GLU A 774 24.04 2.88 -5.85
N GLY A 775 24.52 3.28 -7.03
CA GLY A 775 25.95 3.27 -7.33
C GLY A 775 26.76 4.21 -6.44
N LEU A 776 26.20 5.34 -6.03
CA LEU A 776 26.83 6.27 -5.08
C LEU A 776 26.78 5.75 -3.64
N VAL A 777 25.68 5.10 -3.25
CA VAL A 777 25.53 4.41 -1.96
C VAL A 777 26.60 3.33 -1.82
N ALA A 778 26.70 2.44 -2.81
CA ALA A 778 27.70 1.38 -2.85
C ALA A 778 29.12 1.95 -2.80
N LEU A 779 29.40 2.99 -3.59
CA LEU A 779 30.71 3.64 -3.61
C LEU A 779 31.15 4.11 -2.22
N ARG A 780 30.26 4.75 -1.46
CA ARG A 780 30.55 5.21 -0.09
C ARG A 780 30.70 4.04 0.88
N ASN A 781 29.75 3.10 0.84
CA ASN A 781 29.66 2.01 1.81
C ASN A 781 30.75 0.94 1.62
N ASP A 782 31.29 0.79 0.41
CA ASP A 782 32.39 -0.14 0.11
C ASP A 782 33.77 0.52 0.28
N HIS A 783 33.84 1.83 0.50
CA HIS A 783 35.11 2.54 0.64
C HIS A 783 35.65 2.44 2.08
N PRO A 784 36.88 1.92 2.29
CA PRO A 784 37.43 1.66 3.62
C PRO A 784 37.42 2.87 4.57
N ASP A 785 37.66 4.07 4.04
CA ASP A 785 37.72 5.30 4.83
C ASP A 785 36.33 5.90 5.15
N PHE A 786 35.29 5.61 4.36
CA PHE A 786 33.97 6.26 4.47
C PHE A 786 32.84 5.33 4.94
N GLN A 787 33.07 4.01 4.94
CA GLN A 787 32.10 3.00 5.34
C GLN A 787 31.65 3.09 6.81
N ASP A 788 32.43 3.77 7.67
CA ASP A 788 32.11 3.99 9.09
C ASP A 788 32.00 5.48 9.45
N GLN A 789 32.09 6.38 8.45
CA GLN A 789 32.13 7.83 8.64
C GLN A 789 30.80 8.48 8.24
N GLY A 790 30.20 9.25 9.16
CA GLY A 790 29.01 10.05 8.88
C GLY A 790 29.32 11.29 8.05
N LEU A 791 28.35 11.77 7.28
CA LEU A 791 28.44 13.04 6.55
C LEU A 791 27.23 13.92 6.88
N LEU A 792 27.50 15.14 7.34
CA LEU A 792 26.50 16.17 7.63
C LEU A 792 26.69 17.34 6.68
N LEU A 793 25.66 17.70 5.93
CA LEU A 793 25.64 18.82 5.00
C LEU A 793 24.81 19.96 5.61
N LEU A 794 25.38 21.17 5.66
CA LEU A 794 24.71 22.39 6.11
C LEU A 794 24.51 23.32 4.92
N TYR A 795 23.27 23.76 4.69
CA TYR A 795 22.90 24.64 3.58
C TYR A 795 22.43 26.00 4.10
N PRO A 796 23.25 27.06 3.97
CA PRO A 796 22.80 28.42 4.23
C PRO A 796 21.91 28.89 3.09
N ILE A 797 20.61 29.02 3.32
CA ILE A 797 19.61 29.40 2.31
C ILE A 797 19.28 30.89 2.42
N ALA A 798 19.24 31.58 1.29
CA ALA A 798 18.89 33.00 1.23
C ALA A 798 17.43 33.20 1.68
N LYS A 799 17.18 34.14 2.59
CA LYS A 799 15.84 34.41 3.12
C LYS A 799 14.86 34.92 2.05
N ASP A 800 15.41 35.57 1.04
CA ASP A 800 14.75 36.13 -0.14
C ASP A 800 14.97 35.27 -1.40
N SER A 801 15.26 33.97 -1.24
CA SER A 801 15.48 33.03 -2.35
C SER A 801 14.34 33.08 -3.39
N PRO A 802 14.61 33.49 -4.65
CA PRO A 802 13.61 33.51 -5.70
C PRO A 802 13.40 32.10 -6.33
N PRO A 803 12.27 31.84 -6.99
CA PRO A 803 12.09 30.64 -7.81
C PRO A 803 12.84 30.75 -9.13
N ASP A 804 13.38 29.61 -9.61
CA ASP A 804 13.93 29.51 -10.96
C ASP A 804 12.85 29.76 -12.02
N GLU A 805 13.23 30.28 -13.20
CA GLU A 805 12.31 30.60 -14.28
C GLU A 805 11.41 29.42 -14.68
N ALA A 806 11.96 28.20 -14.72
CA ALA A 806 11.23 26.98 -15.03
C ALA A 806 10.17 26.58 -14.00
N ASN A 807 10.21 27.14 -12.78
CA ASN A 807 9.38 26.74 -11.64
C ASN A 807 8.46 27.86 -11.13
N GLN A 808 8.34 28.98 -11.84
CA GLN A 808 7.54 30.14 -11.40
C GLN A 808 6.03 29.86 -11.31
N GLU A 809 5.51 28.89 -12.07
CA GLU A 809 4.10 28.53 -12.01
C GLU A 809 3.73 27.80 -10.71
N THR A 810 4.66 27.01 -10.16
CA THR A 810 4.42 26.14 -9.00
C THR A 810 5.08 26.64 -7.69
N ARG A 811 6.04 27.57 -7.78
CA ARG A 811 6.81 28.09 -6.64
C ARG A 811 6.71 29.61 -6.45
N ARG A 812 7.03 30.06 -5.24
CA ARG A 812 7.12 31.47 -4.82
C ARG A 812 8.42 31.70 -4.03
N PRO A 813 8.90 32.95 -3.90
CA PRO A 813 10.09 33.24 -3.11
C PRO A 813 9.95 32.76 -1.66
N LEU A 814 11.06 32.44 -1.01
CA LEU A 814 11.05 31.89 0.36
C LEU A 814 10.46 32.88 1.38
N GLU A 815 10.88 34.15 1.29
CA GLU A 815 10.41 35.26 2.12
C GLU A 815 10.48 34.97 3.63
N ALA A 816 11.57 34.36 4.08
CA ALA A 816 11.81 34.12 5.50
C ALA A 816 12.25 35.40 6.22
N VAL A 817 11.94 35.48 7.51
CA VAL A 817 12.36 36.62 8.36
C VAL A 817 13.88 36.67 8.57
N GLU A 818 14.57 35.53 8.45
CA GLU A 818 16.03 35.40 8.47
C GLU A 818 16.51 34.28 7.54
N HIS A 819 17.82 34.24 7.25
CA HIS A 819 18.46 33.13 6.55
C HIS A 819 18.16 31.79 7.22
N VAL A 820 17.93 30.77 6.41
CA VAL A 820 17.51 29.45 6.88
C VAL A 820 18.69 28.50 6.77
N ILE A 821 18.96 27.70 7.80
CA ILE A 821 19.93 26.60 7.71
C ILE A 821 19.19 25.30 7.45
N GLY A 822 19.41 24.72 6.27
CA GLY A 822 19.04 23.35 5.99
C GLY A 822 20.11 22.37 6.46
N ALA A 823 19.72 21.21 6.97
CA ALA A 823 20.63 20.14 7.37
C ALA A 823 20.30 18.85 6.61
N ALA A 824 21.31 18.11 6.17
CA ALA A 824 21.14 16.77 5.63
C ALA A 824 22.19 15.82 6.20
N PHE A 825 21.74 14.68 6.72
CA PHE A 825 22.59 13.63 7.27
C PHE A 825 22.66 12.47 6.29
N ILE A 826 23.87 11.96 6.06
CA ILE A 826 24.13 10.76 5.29
C ILE A 826 24.84 9.80 6.22
N PHE A 827 24.19 8.68 6.49
CA PHE A 827 24.73 7.64 7.33
C PHE A 827 25.27 6.52 6.45
N PRO A 828 26.50 6.04 6.71
CA PRO A 828 26.98 4.85 6.02
C PRO A 828 26.13 3.64 6.44
N GLY A 829 26.10 2.62 5.58
CA GLY A 829 25.35 1.40 5.85
C GLY A 829 25.97 0.19 5.16
N ASN A 830 26.36 -0.81 5.94
CA ASN A 830 26.81 -2.08 5.37
C ASN A 830 25.60 -2.96 5.05
N SER A 831 25.42 -3.35 3.78
CA SER A 831 24.36 -4.27 3.33
C SER A 831 24.49 -5.68 3.96
N LYS A 832 25.66 -6.02 4.50
CA LYS A 832 25.93 -7.30 5.17
C LYS A 832 25.51 -7.35 6.65
N ASP A 833 25.19 -6.21 7.26
CA ASP A 833 24.75 -6.14 8.67
C ASP A 833 23.23 -6.22 8.79
N LYS A 834 22.73 -7.11 9.66
CA LYS A 834 21.29 -7.24 9.93
C LYS A 834 20.72 -5.92 10.47
N VAL A 835 19.64 -5.43 9.87
CA VAL A 835 18.97 -4.18 10.31
C VAL A 835 18.44 -4.27 11.75
N ALA A 836 18.05 -5.48 12.19
CA ALA A 836 17.72 -5.78 13.59
C ALA A 836 18.81 -5.32 14.58
N ASN A 837 20.07 -5.27 14.15
CA ASN A 837 21.15 -4.88 15.04
C ASN A 837 21.40 -3.36 15.07
N ARG A 838 20.91 -2.57 14.08
CA ARG A 838 21.15 -1.11 13.99
C ARG A 838 19.97 -0.22 14.42
N TYR A 839 18.75 -0.74 14.61
CA TYR A 839 17.60 0.12 14.93
C TYR A 839 17.62 0.65 16.38
N VAL A 840 17.04 1.82 16.61
CA VAL A 840 16.89 2.41 17.94
C VAL A 840 15.43 2.66 18.27
N GLN A 841 15.09 2.50 19.55
CA GLN A 841 13.75 2.60 20.10
C GLN A 841 13.73 3.73 21.14
N VAL A 842 12.83 4.70 20.99
CA VAL A 842 12.64 5.81 21.95
C VAL A 842 11.17 5.91 22.36
N GLY A 843 10.91 5.94 23.67
CA GLY A 843 9.57 6.20 24.22
C GLY A 843 9.15 7.64 23.94
N ILE A 844 8.04 7.82 23.21
CA ILE A 844 7.45 9.12 22.98
C ILE A 844 6.21 9.24 23.86
N ASP A 845 6.22 10.19 24.79
CA ASP A 845 5.13 10.45 25.72
C ASP A 845 4.21 11.51 25.11
N HIS A 846 3.08 11.08 24.54
CA HIS A 846 2.03 11.96 24.02
C HIS A 846 0.71 11.63 24.72
N GLN A 847 -0.04 12.69 25.04
CA GLN A 847 -1.22 12.70 25.90
C GLN A 847 -2.19 11.54 25.65
N ALA A 848 -2.69 11.00 26.76
CA ALA A 848 -3.67 9.92 26.81
C ALA A 848 -4.92 10.26 25.98
N ILE A 849 -5.22 9.41 25.01
CA ILE A 849 -6.49 9.41 24.29
C ILE A 849 -7.50 8.58 25.10
N ASP A 850 -8.70 9.12 25.23
CA ASP A 850 -9.84 8.57 25.97
C ASP A 850 -10.14 7.09 25.59
N PRO A 851 -10.09 6.15 26.55
CA PRO A 851 -10.42 4.74 26.33
C PRO A 851 -11.84 4.46 25.81
N ALA A 852 -12.76 5.43 25.89
CA ALA A 852 -14.15 5.25 25.47
C ALA A 852 -14.33 5.01 23.95
N GLU A 853 -13.36 5.39 23.11
CA GLU A 853 -13.51 5.31 21.65
C GLU A 853 -13.13 3.94 21.04
N TYR A 854 -12.51 3.03 21.81
CA TYR A 854 -12.29 1.62 21.38
C TYR A 854 -13.50 0.73 21.67
N ALA A 855 -14.42 1.18 22.52
CA ALA A 855 -15.62 0.43 22.86
C ALA A 855 -16.62 0.35 21.69
N ASP A 856 -16.61 1.30 20.75
CA ASP A 856 -17.57 1.34 19.65
C ASP A 856 -17.21 0.43 18.46
N ALA A 857 -15.92 0.07 18.29
CA ALA A 857 -15.54 -1.01 17.37
C ALA A 857 -15.92 -2.40 17.93
N ALA A 858 -15.97 -2.52 19.26
CA ALA A 858 -16.49 -3.69 19.94
C ALA A 858 -18.03 -3.69 20.01
N SER A 859 -18.70 -2.53 20.02
CA SER A 859 -20.18 -2.47 19.95
C SER A 859 -20.69 -2.97 18.60
N ALA A 860 -19.99 -2.66 17.50
CA ALA A 860 -20.31 -3.24 16.19
C ALA A 860 -20.12 -4.77 16.12
N LEU A 861 -19.35 -5.36 17.06
CA LEU A 861 -19.21 -6.81 17.23
C LEU A 861 -20.29 -7.40 18.17
N ASN A 862 -20.92 -6.59 19.01
CA ASN A 862 -21.94 -7.00 19.98
C ASN A 862 -23.38 -6.74 19.52
N ASP A 863 -23.62 -5.79 18.61
CA ASP A 863 -24.97 -5.46 18.13
C ASP A 863 -25.52 -6.47 17.10
N GLU A 864 -24.72 -7.46 16.66
CA GLU A 864 -25.19 -8.63 15.88
C GLU A 864 -25.70 -9.78 16.78
N ALA A 865 -25.73 -9.62 18.11
CA ALA A 865 -26.20 -10.66 19.04
C ALA A 865 -27.74 -10.78 19.12
N ASP A 866 -28.49 -9.83 18.55
CA ASP A 866 -29.96 -9.78 18.66
C ASP A 866 -30.73 -10.51 17.54
N ASP A 867 -30.03 -11.10 16.55
CA ASP A 867 -30.65 -12.05 15.61
C ASP A 867 -30.19 -13.48 15.93
N ALA A 868 -30.72 -13.99 17.04
CA ALA A 868 -30.75 -15.42 17.38
C ALA A 868 -32.20 -15.92 17.45
#